data_AF-A0A6G0V3K5-F1
#
_entry.id   AF-A0A6G0V3K5-F1
#
_cell.length_a   1.000
_cell.length_b   1.000
_cell.length_c   1.000
_cell.angle_alpha   90.00
_cell.angle_beta   90.00
_cell.angle_gamma   90.00
#
_symmetry.space_group_name_H-M   'P 1'
#
loop_
_entity.id
_entity.type
_entity.pdbx_description
1 polymer ?
#
loop_
_entity_poly.entity_id
_entity_poly.type
_entity_poly.pdbx_seq_one_letter_code
_entity_poly.pdbx_strand_id
1 'polypeptide(L)'
;MRENSESAELVGAVEVTEDEVPPTDGEISEKKKPLSRTDAERIHYQFVNDRVVNDITLEVLYKPHTISLLILLCGFLLYKAFADDGESTEVDVFNGLKATGALFLILSALVFPNGPFIRPHPIIWRIVFGLSVVYVLILQFTLFQTYDNVKSALTWLDPEGLGMQKLKEKEYAVDCWNITLERMWSYMDIFAVGHFLGWAMKALLIRHYIICWYISISWELTEVVFAHLLPNFQECWWDAILLDVVICNGLGIWFGMQVCKLLEMRSFHWESIKNIRTARGKFKRAVLQFTPESWIKVDWFNSFALRRTLALYLFIMIWLVSELNTFFLKHVLAVDTSHPVVFWRIILIGLISAPTIRQYYSYVTDPKVKRLGMQCWIFCAVTALESAVCIKFGRHQLPGMKATLIIIWIILLAAGTVFCAWLSVWWAKSPSITHGVNLQDGIKRHFYLDSSYENLGAIGADVPRMRFSSKVLSNLRDVRVRFAPSPTGKLHLGSLRTALFNYLFAKRYHGKFVLRIEDTDQQRIVPGCAEKFEKTLNEFSLRPDESPLNGGEFGPYVQSQRRRLYAEMTEVLLNSGHAYRCFCSSERLEILRKNAMRTGQIPRYDNRCRNLSGEEIKARVKNGESSVVRFKFDKQQVFFHDVVYGENSQTIDEGDFVIIKSDGFPTYHFANIVDDHGMEISHVIRGAEWLPSTPKHVKLYKAFNWTPPKFIHLPLITRDGQKKLSKRDADAFVGYYTAEKGYLPLAILNFLLRNGSGIRNFEVGKLYSLGEMIEKFDEKLIGTRDFMMDKASLENYGRLAFKDAPKSLLLDAIGSHVQSNFPEVDPDLLKPDYIERVVVFLNQNEESFSCLSELSSGDFKFFFGRPKSAATLLQKFPTDVCVQVLDRLLALEKIDLSSVKTLAKDLNLKPANLMGIVRCSLIDSFQGPPLSELFGFFSEEECRTRLTEMRMKLEEK
;
A
#
# COMPACT_ATOMS: atom_id res chain seq x y z
N MET A 1 -25.97 -53.01 44.24
CA MET A 1 -27.34 -52.55 43.95
C MET A 1 -27.21 -51.50 42.85
N ARG A 2 -27.45 -51.92 41.60
CA ARG A 2 -28.54 -51.45 40.70
C ARG A 2 -28.33 -50.01 40.23
N GLU A 3 -28.52 -49.61 38.98
CA GLU A 3 -28.78 -50.22 37.67
C GLU A 3 -28.86 -49.03 36.69
N ASN A 4 -28.80 -49.34 35.39
CA ASN A 4 -29.17 -48.55 34.22
C ASN A 4 -30.30 -47.50 34.35
N SER A 5 -30.24 -46.47 33.49
CA SER A 5 -31.29 -45.98 32.54
C SER A 5 -31.06 -44.48 32.24
N GLU A 6 -30.76 -44.08 31.01
CA GLU A 6 -31.70 -43.72 29.92
C GLU A 6 -32.81 -42.74 30.31
N SER A 7 -32.77 -41.51 29.79
CA SER A 7 -33.72 -40.97 28.78
C SER A 7 -33.76 -39.41 28.74
N ALA A 8 -33.81 -38.88 27.50
CA ALA A 8 -34.50 -37.71 26.93
C ALA A 8 -34.83 -36.48 27.83
N GLU A 9 -34.86 -35.21 27.42
CA GLU A 9 -35.04 -34.53 26.13
C GLU A 9 -34.98 -32.99 26.37
N LEU A 10 -34.89 -32.21 25.28
CA LEU A 10 -35.38 -30.82 25.09
C LEU A 10 -34.65 -29.57 25.69
N VAL A 11 -34.07 -28.81 24.74
CA VAL A 11 -34.17 -27.35 24.47
C VAL A 11 -33.88 -26.35 25.61
N GLY A 12 -32.85 -25.52 25.41
CA GLY A 12 -32.57 -24.32 26.20
C GLY A 12 -31.82 -23.26 25.38
N ALA A 13 -32.39 -22.05 25.36
CA ALA A 13 -31.99 -20.88 24.59
C ALA A 13 -30.55 -20.39 24.82
N VAL A 14 -29.94 -19.79 23.79
CA VAL A 14 -28.74 -18.96 23.95
C VAL A 14 -29.19 -17.50 23.92
N GLU A 15 -29.01 -16.83 25.06
CA GLU A 15 -29.31 -15.42 25.31
C GLU A 15 -28.59 -14.48 24.33
N VAL A 16 -29.36 -13.49 23.87
CA VAL A 16 -28.88 -12.27 23.23
C VAL A 16 -28.50 -11.31 24.34
N THR A 17 -27.24 -10.87 24.38
CA THR A 17 -26.83 -9.70 25.17
C THR A 17 -26.61 -8.53 24.21
N GLU A 18 -27.46 -7.50 24.37
CA GLU A 18 -27.26 -6.16 23.85
C GLU A 18 -26.33 -5.41 24.81
N ASP A 19 -25.20 -4.90 24.30
CA ASP A 19 -24.58 -3.62 24.68
C ASP A 19 -23.18 -3.52 24.06
N GLU A 20 -23.06 -2.88 22.89
CA GLU A 20 -21.80 -2.22 22.49
C GLU A 20 -22.12 -0.89 21.78
N VAL A 21 -22.04 0.17 22.58
CA VAL A 21 -21.89 1.57 22.15
C VAL A 21 -20.58 1.70 21.35
N PRO A 22 -20.53 2.48 20.24
CA PRO A 22 -19.29 2.66 19.50
C PRO A 22 -18.24 3.38 20.37
N PRO A 23 -16.96 2.93 20.40
CA PRO A 23 -15.97 3.61 21.21
C PRO A 23 -15.65 4.98 20.61
N THR A 24 -15.81 6.01 21.43
CA THR A 24 -15.24 7.34 21.27
C THR A 24 -13.71 7.28 21.26
N ASP A 25 -13.10 8.20 20.52
CA ASP A 25 -11.66 8.42 20.40
C ASP A 25 -10.90 8.33 21.74
N GLY A 26 -9.90 7.44 21.78
CA GLY A 26 -8.94 7.32 22.88
C GLY A 26 -8.52 5.87 23.12
N GLU A 27 -7.22 5.59 22.98
CA GLU A 27 -6.45 4.42 23.47
C GLU A 27 -7.17 3.05 23.48
N ILE A 28 -6.71 2.06 22.70
CA ILE A 28 -5.93 0.95 23.26
C ILE A 28 -5.13 0.24 22.14
N SER A 29 -3.83 0.11 22.38
CA SER A 29 -2.90 -0.76 21.66
C SER A 29 -3.15 -2.22 22.07
N GLU A 30 -3.97 -2.96 21.31
CA GLU A 30 -3.98 -4.42 21.39
C GLU A 30 -2.98 -5.04 20.40
N LYS A 31 -1.99 -5.73 20.97
CA LYS A 31 -1.09 -6.65 20.29
C LYS A 31 -1.91 -7.74 19.57
N LYS A 32 -2.17 -7.59 18.27
CA LYS A 32 -2.82 -8.67 17.50
C LYS A 32 -1.90 -9.90 17.44
N LYS A 33 -2.31 -10.98 18.11
CA LYS A 33 -1.73 -12.32 17.96
C LYS A 33 -1.79 -12.75 16.48
N PRO A 34 -0.82 -13.53 15.98
CA PRO A 34 -0.92 -14.13 14.65
C PRO A 34 -2.18 -15.01 14.57
N LEU A 35 -3.03 -14.76 13.57
CA LEU A 35 -4.25 -15.53 13.31
C LEU A 35 -3.94 -17.02 13.17
N SER A 36 -4.74 -17.89 13.79
CA SER A 36 -4.59 -19.34 13.60
C SER A 36 -4.87 -19.70 12.14
N ARG A 37 -4.31 -20.81 11.65
CA ARG A 37 -4.54 -21.31 10.29
C ARG A 37 -6.05 -21.47 9.99
N THR A 38 -6.81 -21.93 10.98
CA THR A 38 -8.27 -22.08 10.94
C THR A 38 -9.00 -20.73 10.81
N ASP A 39 -8.53 -19.69 11.50
CA ASP A 39 -9.14 -18.36 11.43
C ASP A 39 -8.83 -17.71 10.07
N ALA A 40 -7.61 -17.89 9.56
CA ALA A 40 -7.25 -17.44 8.23
C ALA A 40 -8.08 -18.14 7.14
N GLU A 41 -8.30 -19.45 7.26
CA GLU A 41 -9.19 -20.22 6.36
C GLU A 41 -10.64 -19.73 6.42
N ARG A 42 -11.17 -19.44 7.62
CA ARG A 42 -12.53 -18.88 7.81
C ARG A 42 -12.67 -17.50 7.15
N ILE A 43 -11.71 -16.61 7.36
CA ILE A 43 -11.69 -15.26 6.79
C ILE A 43 -11.62 -15.31 5.25
N HIS A 44 -10.76 -16.16 4.68
CA HIS A 44 -10.66 -16.29 3.22
C HIS A 44 -11.94 -16.88 2.61
N TYR A 45 -12.57 -17.86 3.26
CA TYR A 45 -13.85 -18.41 2.82
C TYR A 45 -14.99 -17.37 2.89
N GLN A 46 -14.99 -16.50 3.92
CA GLN A 46 -15.92 -15.38 3.99
C GLN A 46 -15.73 -14.44 2.80
N PHE A 47 -14.50 -14.05 2.44
CA PHE A 47 -14.24 -13.19 1.28
C PHE A 47 -14.69 -13.78 -0.07
N VAL A 48 -14.71 -15.11 -0.21
CA VAL A 48 -15.19 -15.78 -1.43
C VAL A 48 -16.71 -15.68 -1.59
N ASN A 49 -17.44 -15.55 -0.48
CA ASN A 49 -18.90 -15.52 -0.48
C ASN A 49 -19.48 -14.12 -0.20
N ASP A 50 -18.74 -13.27 0.51
CA ASP A 50 -19.18 -11.97 0.96
C ASP A 50 -18.06 -10.95 0.81
N ARG A 51 -18.19 -10.10 -0.21
CA ARG A 51 -17.22 -9.05 -0.49
C ARG A 51 -17.72 -7.71 0.03
N VAL A 52 -17.01 -7.16 1.01
CA VAL A 52 -17.33 -5.88 1.64
C VAL A 52 -17.17 -4.74 0.64
N VAL A 53 -18.16 -3.84 0.58
CA VAL A 53 -18.12 -2.64 -0.26
C VAL A 53 -17.62 -1.46 0.58
N ASN A 54 -16.41 -0.99 0.29
CA ASN A 54 -15.88 0.24 0.88
C ASN A 54 -16.38 1.43 0.04
N ASP A 55 -16.87 2.49 0.70
CA ASP A 55 -17.32 3.76 0.11
C ASP A 55 -18.75 3.75 -0.50
N ILE A 56 -19.76 3.91 0.38
CA ILE A 56 -21.18 3.85 0.06
C ILE A 56 -21.70 5.23 -0.37
N THR A 57 -21.97 5.41 -1.66
CA THR A 57 -22.45 6.71 -2.21
C THR A 57 -23.90 7.08 -1.85
N LEU A 58 -24.72 6.10 -1.46
CA LEU A 58 -26.11 6.26 -1.01
C LEU A 58 -26.34 5.32 0.18
N GLU A 59 -26.10 5.80 1.40
CA GLU A 59 -26.24 4.99 2.63
C GLU A 59 -27.62 4.31 2.72
N VAL A 60 -28.69 4.95 2.26
CA VAL A 60 -30.06 4.41 2.23
C VAL A 60 -30.19 3.10 1.43
N LEU A 61 -29.35 2.88 0.41
CA LEU A 61 -29.39 1.65 -0.41
C LEU A 61 -28.55 0.51 0.19
N TYR A 62 -27.68 0.80 1.15
CA TYR A 62 -26.77 -0.17 1.76
C TYR A 62 -27.07 -0.43 3.25
N LYS A 63 -27.72 0.52 3.95
CA LYS A 63 -28.29 0.33 5.29
C LYS A 63 -29.69 -0.27 5.13
N PRO A 64 -29.93 -1.50 5.61
CA PRO A 64 -31.20 -2.16 5.38
C PRO A 64 -32.29 -1.52 6.26
N HIS A 65 -33.31 -0.91 5.64
CA HIS A 65 -34.53 -0.48 6.32
C HIS A 65 -35.49 -1.66 6.52
N THR A 66 -35.03 -2.68 7.26
CA THR A 66 -35.69 -3.99 7.39
C THR A 66 -37.14 -3.91 7.84
N ILE A 67 -37.43 -3.07 8.84
CA ILE A 67 -38.77 -2.91 9.42
C ILE A 67 -39.72 -2.22 8.44
N SER A 68 -39.28 -1.14 7.77
CA SER A 68 -40.11 -0.42 6.80
C SER A 68 -40.44 -1.28 5.59
N LEU A 69 -39.47 -2.04 5.09
CA LEU A 69 -39.68 -3.01 4.01
C LEU A 69 -40.62 -4.14 4.43
N LEU A 70 -40.50 -4.64 5.65
CA LEU A 70 -41.40 -5.66 6.20
C LEU A 70 -42.84 -5.14 6.30
N ILE A 71 -43.05 -3.92 6.82
CA ILE A 71 -44.38 -3.31 6.92
C ILE A 71 -45.00 -3.10 5.54
N LEU A 72 -44.24 -2.58 4.58
CA LEU A 72 -44.71 -2.40 3.19
C LEU A 72 -45.04 -3.74 2.53
N LEU A 73 -44.21 -4.77 2.76
CA LEU A 73 -44.41 -6.10 2.21
C LEU A 73 -45.64 -6.79 2.81
N CYS A 74 -45.79 -6.75 4.14
CA CYS A 74 -46.99 -7.24 4.81
C CYS A 74 -48.24 -6.49 4.33
N GLY A 75 -48.17 -5.16 4.22
CA GLY A 75 -49.27 -4.35 3.69
C GLY A 75 -49.63 -4.72 2.25
N PHE A 76 -48.64 -4.92 1.37
CA PHE A 76 -48.88 -5.34 -0.02
C PHE A 76 -49.46 -6.75 -0.12
N LEU A 77 -48.93 -7.71 0.65
CA LEU A 77 -49.42 -9.09 0.67
C LEU A 77 -50.83 -9.18 1.21
N LEU A 78 -51.14 -8.47 2.30
CA LEU A 78 -52.49 -8.39 2.86
C LEU A 78 -53.44 -7.71 1.88
N TYR A 79 -53.05 -6.59 1.28
CA TYR A 79 -53.86 -5.96 0.24
C TYR A 79 -54.16 -6.92 -0.90
N LYS A 80 -53.15 -7.61 -1.44
CA LYS A 80 -53.36 -8.56 -2.54
C LYS A 80 -54.19 -9.78 -2.16
N ALA A 81 -54.04 -10.29 -0.94
CA ALA A 81 -54.81 -11.44 -0.46
C ALA A 81 -56.29 -11.11 -0.23
N PHE A 82 -56.62 -9.85 0.10
CA PHE A 82 -57.99 -9.42 0.44
C PHE A 82 -58.66 -8.55 -0.63
N ALA A 83 -57.96 -8.17 -1.71
CA ALA A 83 -58.51 -7.32 -2.78
C ALA A 83 -58.87 -8.08 -4.07
N ASP A 84 -58.41 -9.32 -4.26
CA ASP A 84 -58.84 -10.17 -5.36
C ASP A 84 -60.02 -11.05 -4.91
N ASP A 85 -61.22 -10.79 -5.45
CA ASP A 85 -62.36 -11.69 -5.34
C ASP A 85 -62.19 -12.83 -6.37
N GLY A 86 -61.96 -14.05 -5.88
CA GLY A 86 -61.47 -15.19 -6.66
C GLY A 86 -62.24 -15.49 -7.96
N GLU A 87 -61.50 -15.58 -9.06
CA GLU A 87 -62.04 -15.90 -10.40
C GLU A 87 -62.02 -17.41 -10.70
N SER A 88 -60.91 -18.11 -10.43
CA SER A 88 -60.76 -19.56 -10.65
C SER A 88 -59.61 -20.16 -9.81
N THR A 89 -59.73 -21.43 -9.40
CA THR A 89 -58.73 -22.11 -8.57
C THR A 89 -57.32 -22.10 -9.17
N GLU A 90 -57.20 -22.14 -10.50
CA GLU A 90 -55.92 -22.09 -11.20
C GLU A 90 -55.25 -20.72 -11.08
N VAL A 91 -56.03 -19.65 -11.25
CA VAL A 91 -55.59 -18.27 -11.11
C VAL A 91 -55.20 -17.97 -9.67
N ASP A 92 -55.95 -18.49 -8.68
CA ASP A 92 -55.67 -18.32 -7.26
C ASP A 92 -54.34 -18.99 -6.86
N VAL A 93 -54.11 -20.24 -7.29
CA VAL A 93 -52.85 -20.96 -7.06
C VAL A 93 -51.69 -20.20 -7.71
N PHE A 94 -51.85 -19.72 -8.94
CA PHE A 94 -50.82 -18.97 -9.64
C PHE A 94 -50.51 -17.62 -8.97
N ASN A 95 -51.53 -16.89 -8.52
CA ASN A 95 -51.38 -15.64 -7.77
C ASN A 95 -50.67 -15.88 -6.43
N GLY A 96 -51.01 -16.96 -5.71
CA GLY A 96 -50.32 -17.39 -4.50
C GLY A 96 -48.84 -17.67 -4.75
N LEU A 97 -48.50 -18.45 -5.79
CA LEU A 97 -47.12 -18.76 -6.16
C LEU A 97 -46.31 -17.50 -6.53
N LYS A 98 -46.91 -16.56 -7.27
CA LYS A 98 -46.28 -15.25 -7.57
C LYS A 98 -45.99 -14.46 -6.29
N ALA A 99 -46.95 -14.41 -5.36
CA ALA A 99 -46.79 -13.71 -4.08
C ALA A 99 -45.70 -14.36 -3.21
N THR A 100 -45.67 -15.68 -3.11
CA THR A 100 -44.61 -16.43 -2.40
C THR A 100 -43.24 -16.18 -3.03
N GLY A 101 -43.14 -16.23 -4.37
CA GLY A 101 -41.90 -15.93 -5.09
C GLY A 101 -41.41 -14.50 -4.85
N ALA A 102 -42.31 -13.51 -4.91
CA ALA A 102 -41.97 -12.11 -4.65
C ALA A 102 -41.48 -11.90 -3.21
N LEU A 103 -42.18 -12.47 -2.22
CA LEU A 103 -41.77 -12.46 -0.81
C LEU A 103 -40.38 -13.08 -0.63
N PHE A 104 -40.15 -14.26 -1.22
CA PHE A 104 -38.86 -14.94 -1.13
C PHE A 104 -37.72 -14.12 -1.72
N LEU A 105 -37.93 -13.45 -2.86
CA LEU A 105 -36.90 -12.60 -3.48
C LEU A 105 -36.58 -11.34 -2.66
N ILE A 106 -37.58 -10.76 -2.00
CA ILE A 106 -37.36 -9.64 -1.08
C ILE A 106 -36.56 -10.10 0.15
N LEU A 107 -36.92 -11.25 0.73
CA LEU A 107 -36.16 -11.85 1.84
C LEU A 107 -34.73 -12.21 1.41
N SER A 108 -34.57 -12.75 0.20
CA SER A 108 -33.27 -13.07 -0.41
C SER A 108 -32.38 -11.83 -0.48
N ALA A 109 -32.92 -10.69 -0.94
CA ALA A 109 -32.20 -9.42 -1.02
C ALA A 109 -31.69 -8.93 0.35
N LEU A 110 -32.38 -9.27 1.44
CA LEU A 110 -32.03 -8.85 2.80
C LEU A 110 -31.04 -9.79 3.49
N VAL A 111 -31.24 -11.10 3.36
CA VAL A 111 -30.56 -12.12 4.16
C VAL A 111 -29.36 -12.76 3.45
N PHE A 112 -29.42 -12.95 2.14
CA PHE A 112 -28.38 -13.70 1.43
C PHE A 112 -27.06 -12.93 1.29
N PRO A 113 -25.93 -13.65 1.16
CA PRO A 113 -24.59 -13.05 1.09
C PRO A 113 -24.41 -12.18 -0.17
N ASN A 114 -23.54 -11.17 -0.09
CA ASN A 114 -23.28 -10.23 -1.19
C ASN A 114 -22.70 -10.87 -2.46
N GLY A 115 -22.18 -12.10 -2.38
CA GLY A 115 -21.51 -12.76 -3.47
C GLY A 115 -20.07 -12.29 -3.66
N PRO A 116 -19.35 -12.87 -4.64
CA PRO A 116 -17.91 -12.60 -4.87
C PRO A 116 -17.64 -11.26 -5.58
N PHE A 117 -18.67 -10.56 -6.03
CA PHE A 117 -18.57 -9.33 -6.83
C PHE A 117 -19.08 -8.13 -6.06
N ILE A 118 -18.32 -7.03 -6.13
CA ILE A 118 -18.72 -5.74 -5.52
C ILE A 118 -19.71 -4.98 -6.44
N ARG A 119 -19.65 -5.22 -7.76
CA ARG A 119 -20.42 -4.48 -8.78
C ARG A 119 -21.05 -5.44 -9.80
N PRO A 120 -22.27 -5.17 -10.30
CA PRO A 120 -23.19 -4.11 -9.86
C PRO A 120 -23.66 -4.35 -8.41
N HIS A 121 -24.53 -3.49 -7.87
CA HIS A 121 -24.87 -3.45 -6.43
C HIS A 121 -25.05 -4.85 -5.81
N PRO A 122 -24.52 -5.11 -4.59
CA PRO A 122 -24.58 -6.44 -3.97
C PRO A 122 -25.97 -7.09 -3.92
N ILE A 123 -27.02 -6.26 -3.77
CA ILE A 123 -28.43 -6.71 -3.81
C ILE A 123 -28.76 -7.54 -5.06
N ILE A 124 -28.16 -7.22 -6.22
CA ILE A 124 -28.38 -7.94 -7.47
C ILE A 124 -27.87 -9.37 -7.33
N TRP A 125 -26.68 -9.55 -6.76
CA TRP A 125 -26.09 -10.87 -6.55
C TRP A 125 -26.84 -11.68 -5.48
N ARG A 126 -27.38 -11.03 -4.45
CA ARG A 126 -28.28 -11.65 -3.47
C ARG A 126 -29.57 -12.17 -4.11
N ILE A 127 -30.18 -11.37 -4.99
CA ILE A 127 -31.38 -11.75 -5.74
C ILE A 127 -31.05 -12.89 -6.72
N VAL A 128 -29.92 -12.84 -7.42
CA VAL A 128 -29.47 -13.93 -8.32
C VAL A 128 -29.25 -15.23 -7.54
N PHE A 129 -28.63 -15.16 -6.37
CA PHE A 129 -28.51 -16.32 -5.47
C PHE A 129 -29.89 -16.84 -5.04
N GLY A 130 -30.81 -15.95 -4.65
CA GLY A 130 -32.19 -16.33 -4.31
C GLY A 130 -32.94 -16.99 -5.45
N LEU A 131 -32.87 -16.44 -6.66
CA LEU A 131 -33.45 -17.03 -7.86
C LEU A 131 -32.88 -18.43 -8.14
N SER A 132 -31.59 -18.64 -7.90
CA SER A 132 -30.98 -19.97 -8.06
C SER A 132 -31.49 -20.99 -7.04
N VAL A 133 -31.76 -20.57 -5.79
CA VAL A 133 -32.38 -21.43 -4.77
C VAL A 133 -33.81 -21.79 -5.17
N VAL A 134 -34.62 -20.81 -5.57
CA VAL A 134 -36.00 -21.05 -6.05
C VAL A 134 -35.98 -22.01 -7.24
N TYR A 135 -35.04 -21.83 -8.17
CA TYR A 135 -34.93 -22.69 -9.34
C TYR A 135 -34.60 -24.15 -8.97
N VAL A 136 -33.67 -24.36 -8.03
CA VAL A 136 -33.39 -25.70 -7.48
C VAL A 136 -34.64 -26.32 -6.84
N LEU A 137 -35.41 -25.55 -6.07
CA LEU A 137 -36.63 -26.04 -5.43
C LEU A 137 -37.71 -26.42 -6.47
N ILE A 138 -37.86 -25.62 -7.54
CA ILE A 138 -38.77 -25.93 -8.64
C ILE A 138 -38.33 -27.23 -9.33
N LEU A 139 -37.05 -27.36 -9.69
CA LEU A 139 -36.53 -28.57 -10.33
C LEU A 139 -36.69 -29.81 -9.45
N GLN A 140 -36.39 -29.69 -8.16
CA GLN A 140 -36.60 -30.74 -7.18
C GLN A 140 -38.08 -31.13 -7.15
N PHE A 141 -39.01 -30.17 -7.05
CA PHE A 141 -40.44 -30.44 -7.07
C PHE A 141 -40.88 -31.13 -8.37
N THR A 142 -40.49 -30.59 -9.52
CA THR A 142 -40.75 -31.13 -10.86
C THR A 142 -40.25 -32.58 -10.99
N LEU A 143 -39.10 -32.92 -10.41
CA LEU A 143 -38.54 -34.26 -10.46
C LEU A 143 -39.46 -35.31 -9.80
N PHE A 144 -40.31 -34.93 -8.84
CA PHE A 144 -41.27 -35.84 -8.21
C PHE A 144 -42.64 -35.86 -8.89
N GLN A 145 -42.90 -34.99 -9.87
CA GLN A 145 -44.17 -34.96 -10.61
C GLN A 145 -44.19 -35.93 -11.79
N THR A 146 -45.39 -36.29 -12.26
CA THR A 146 -45.58 -37.00 -13.54
C THR A 146 -45.49 -36.01 -14.70
N TYR A 147 -45.20 -36.50 -15.90
CA TYR A 147 -45.10 -35.65 -17.10
C TYR A 147 -46.40 -34.86 -17.33
N ASP A 148 -47.55 -35.52 -17.20
CA ASP A 148 -48.86 -34.88 -17.39
C ASP A 148 -49.11 -33.78 -16.35
N ASN A 149 -48.77 -34.01 -15.08
CA ASN A 149 -48.92 -32.98 -14.03
C ASN A 149 -48.02 -31.77 -14.29
N VAL A 150 -46.79 -32.00 -14.73
CA VAL A 150 -45.86 -30.91 -15.11
C VAL A 150 -46.42 -30.15 -16.30
N LYS A 151 -46.96 -30.86 -17.31
CA LYS A 151 -47.56 -30.21 -18.48
C LYS A 151 -48.80 -29.41 -18.11
N SER A 152 -49.70 -29.93 -17.28
CA SER A 152 -50.86 -29.17 -16.78
C SER A 152 -50.43 -27.90 -16.05
N ALA A 153 -49.42 -27.98 -15.19
CA ALA A 153 -48.88 -26.82 -14.50
C ALA A 153 -48.26 -25.78 -15.46
N LEU A 154 -47.62 -26.24 -16.54
CA LEU A 154 -47.10 -25.38 -17.61
C LEU A 154 -48.23 -24.75 -18.43
N THR A 155 -49.32 -25.47 -18.70
CA THR A 155 -50.52 -24.95 -19.37
C THR A 155 -51.18 -23.83 -18.56
N TRP A 156 -51.18 -23.91 -17.23
CA TRP A 156 -51.68 -22.81 -16.37
C TRP A 156 -50.89 -21.50 -16.54
N LEU A 157 -49.60 -21.59 -16.89
CA LEU A 157 -48.73 -20.42 -17.09
C LEU A 157 -48.95 -19.78 -18.47
N ASP A 158 -49.02 -20.60 -19.51
CA ASP A 158 -49.33 -20.18 -20.87
C ASP A 158 -49.96 -21.36 -21.64
N PRO A 159 -51.30 -21.35 -21.82
CA PRO A 159 -52.00 -22.42 -22.50
C PRO A 159 -51.60 -22.57 -23.99
N GLU A 160 -51.29 -21.47 -24.67
CA GLU A 160 -51.03 -21.46 -26.11
C GLU A 160 -49.58 -21.88 -26.43
N GLY A 161 -48.61 -21.37 -25.67
CA GLY A 161 -47.20 -21.69 -25.87
C GLY A 161 -46.74 -22.94 -25.13
N LEU A 162 -46.92 -22.98 -23.81
CA LEU A 162 -46.35 -24.04 -22.95
C LEU A 162 -47.22 -25.31 -22.90
N GLY A 163 -48.49 -25.24 -23.32
CA GLY A 163 -49.41 -26.39 -23.42
C GLY A 163 -49.13 -27.34 -24.59
N MET A 164 -48.24 -26.99 -25.53
CA MET A 164 -47.95 -27.80 -26.71
C MET A 164 -47.32 -29.16 -26.36
N GLN A 165 -47.82 -30.27 -26.92
CA GLN A 165 -47.28 -31.61 -26.64
C GLN A 165 -46.16 -32.06 -27.59
N LYS A 166 -46.02 -31.39 -28.74
CA LYS A 166 -44.96 -31.65 -29.73
C LYS A 166 -44.49 -30.33 -30.33
N LEU A 167 -43.19 -30.26 -30.62
CA LEU A 167 -42.59 -29.14 -31.34
C LEU A 167 -42.90 -29.24 -32.83
N LYS A 168 -43.03 -28.09 -33.51
CA LYS A 168 -43.11 -28.05 -34.97
C LYS A 168 -41.74 -28.46 -35.54
N GLU A 169 -41.71 -29.51 -36.35
CA GLU A 169 -40.50 -29.98 -37.04
C GLU A 169 -40.08 -28.91 -38.06
N LYS A 170 -38.88 -28.34 -37.87
CA LYS A 170 -38.19 -27.58 -38.92
C LYS A 170 -37.31 -28.57 -39.67
N GLU A 171 -37.21 -28.42 -40.99
CA GLU A 171 -36.25 -29.18 -41.79
C GLU A 171 -34.84 -28.65 -41.53
N TYR A 172 -33.98 -29.49 -40.95
CA TYR A 172 -32.58 -29.16 -40.65
C TYR A 172 -31.64 -29.93 -41.59
N ALA A 173 -30.52 -29.32 -42.00
CA ALA A 173 -29.46 -29.93 -42.84
C ALA A 173 -29.85 -30.48 -44.23
N VAL A 174 -30.66 -29.75 -45.00
CA VAL A 174 -30.95 -30.07 -46.42
C VAL A 174 -29.81 -29.55 -47.32
N ASP A 175 -29.31 -30.32 -48.29
CA ASP A 175 -28.33 -29.90 -49.33
C ASP A 175 -27.02 -29.23 -48.88
N CYS A 176 -26.29 -29.82 -47.93
CA CYS A 176 -25.08 -29.24 -47.32
C CYS A 176 -23.84 -29.06 -48.23
N TRP A 177 -23.93 -29.34 -49.53
CA TRP A 177 -22.83 -29.19 -50.50
C TRP A 177 -22.93 -27.95 -51.38
N ASN A 178 -24.10 -27.30 -51.45
CA ASN A 178 -24.30 -26.11 -52.27
C ASN A 178 -24.10 -24.83 -51.44
N ILE A 179 -22.88 -24.29 -51.47
CA ILE A 179 -22.46 -23.10 -50.72
C ILE A 179 -22.54 -21.87 -51.65
N THR A 180 -23.61 -21.10 -51.53
CA THR A 180 -23.75 -19.77 -52.15
C THR A 180 -23.77 -18.68 -51.07
N LEU A 181 -23.36 -17.47 -51.43
CA LEU A 181 -23.28 -16.34 -50.48
C LEU A 181 -24.68 -15.92 -49.99
N GLU A 182 -25.69 -16.01 -50.85
CA GLU A 182 -27.10 -15.80 -50.51
C GLU A 182 -27.61 -16.82 -49.50
N ARG A 183 -27.22 -18.09 -49.66
CA ARG A 183 -27.57 -19.14 -48.73
C ARG A 183 -26.88 -18.95 -47.39
N MET A 184 -25.58 -18.65 -47.36
CA MET A 184 -24.89 -18.31 -46.10
C MET A 184 -25.54 -17.13 -45.40
N TRP A 185 -25.98 -16.10 -46.14
CA TRP A 185 -26.70 -14.96 -45.59
C TRP A 185 -28.08 -15.31 -45.05
N SER A 186 -28.80 -16.26 -45.66
CA SER A 186 -30.11 -16.70 -45.16
C SER A 186 -30.05 -17.48 -43.85
N TYR A 187 -28.92 -18.13 -43.55
CA TYR A 187 -28.68 -18.79 -42.25
C TYR A 187 -28.09 -17.85 -41.20
N MET A 188 -27.68 -16.64 -41.58
CA MET A 188 -27.15 -15.62 -40.66
C MET A 188 -28.29 -14.85 -39.96
N ASP A 189 -29.01 -15.54 -39.08
CA ASP A 189 -30.16 -15.02 -38.32
C ASP A 189 -29.75 -14.60 -36.88
N ILE A 190 -30.74 -14.30 -36.02
CA ILE A 190 -30.60 -14.00 -34.59
C ILE A 190 -29.72 -15.03 -33.83
N PHE A 191 -29.65 -16.27 -34.32
CA PHE A 191 -28.77 -17.31 -33.78
C PHE A 191 -27.29 -17.00 -33.97
N ALA A 192 -26.87 -16.46 -35.12
CA ALA A 192 -25.49 -16.03 -35.35
C ALA A 192 -25.07 -14.91 -34.37
N VAL A 193 -25.99 -13.98 -34.08
CA VAL A 193 -25.80 -12.93 -33.06
C VAL A 193 -25.76 -13.54 -31.65
N GLY A 194 -26.61 -14.53 -31.37
CA GLY A 194 -26.62 -15.29 -30.13
C GLY A 194 -25.30 -16.02 -29.88
N HIS A 195 -24.74 -16.66 -30.90
CA HIS A 195 -23.44 -17.34 -30.85
C HIS A 195 -22.33 -16.34 -30.56
N PHE A 196 -22.26 -15.25 -31.33
CA PHE A 196 -21.27 -14.19 -31.10
C PHE A 196 -21.34 -13.62 -29.66
N LEU A 197 -22.53 -13.18 -29.21
CA LEU A 197 -22.72 -12.58 -27.88
C LEU A 197 -22.48 -13.60 -26.76
N GLY A 198 -22.92 -14.85 -26.95
CA GLY A 198 -22.71 -15.94 -26.02
C GLY A 198 -21.22 -16.24 -25.82
N TRP A 199 -20.45 -16.31 -26.92
CA TRP A 199 -19.00 -16.53 -26.87
C TRP A 199 -18.22 -15.34 -26.36
N ALA A 200 -18.67 -14.12 -26.64
CA ALA A 200 -18.13 -12.92 -26.00
C ALA A 200 -18.30 -12.98 -24.48
N MET A 201 -19.50 -13.32 -23.98
CA MET A 201 -19.76 -13.48 -22.55
C MET A 201 -18.92 -14.60 -21.92
N LYS A 202 -18.84 -15.75 -22.58
CA LYS A 202 -17.98 -16.88 -22.15
C LYS A 202 -16.51 -16.48 -22.02
N ALA A 203 -15.98 -15.77 -23.01
CA ALA A 203 -14.61 -15.28 -22.99
C ALA A 203 -14.37 -14.26 -21.86
N LEU A 204 -15.35 -13.42 -21.53
CA LEU A 204 -15.26 -12.50 -20.37
C LEU A 204 -15.19 -13.23 -19.02
N LEU A 205 -15.80 -14.41 -18.91
CA LEU A 205 -15.83 -15.22 -17.69
C LEU A 205 -14.61 -16.13 -17.57
N ILE A 206 -14.24 -16.84 -18.64
CA ILE A 206 -13.14 -17.83 -18.65
C ILE A 206 -11.78 -17.16 -18.82
N ARG A 207 -11.69 -16.12 -19.67
CA ARG A 207 -10.50 -15.29 -19.90
C ARG A 207 -9.26 -16.06 -20.36
N HIS A 208 -9.43 -17.12 -21.15
CA HIS A 208 -8.33 -17.91 -21.68
C HIS A 208 -8.62 -18.41 -23.09
N TYR A 209 -7.85 -17.96 -24.08
CA TYR A 209 -8.08 -18.25 -25.51
C TYR A 209 -8.22 -19.76 -25.79
N ILE A 210 -7.25 -20.57 -25.37
CA ILE A 210 -7.20 -21.99 -25.74
C ILE A 210 -8.33 -22.78 -25.08
N ILE A 211 -8.74 -22.38 -23.86
CA ILE A 211 -9.86 -23.05 -23.17
C ILE A 211 -11.17 -22.68 -23.88
N CYS A 212 -11.37 -21.41 -24.25
CA CYS A 212 -12.56 -20.99 -24.99
C CYS A 212 -12.67 -21.69 -26.35
N TRP A 213 -11.59 -21.74 -27.14
CA TRP A 213 -11.58 -22.46 -28.41
C TRP A 213 -11.85 -23.95 -28.23
N TYR A 214 -11.25 -24.56 -27.20
CA TYR A 214 -11.50 -25.96 -26.91
C TYR A 214 -12.95 -26.24 -26.52
N ILE A 215 -13.58 -25.42 -25.68
CA ILE A 215 -15.01 -25.57 -25.34
C ILE A 215 -15.87 -25.36 -26.60
N SER A 216 -15.51 -24.44 -27.49
CA SER A 216 -16.25 -24.20 -28.74
C SER A 216 -16.22 -25.42 -29.65
N ILE A 217 -15.04 -25.96 -29.91
CA ILE A 217 -14.89 -27.18 -30.71
C ILE A 217 -15.56 -28.39 -30.02
N SER A 218 -15.49 -28.45 -28.68
CA SER A 218 -16.11 -29.52 -27.91
C SER A 218 -17.64 -29.46 -27.93
N TRP A 219 -18.22 -28.26 -28.08
CA TRP A 219 -19.66 -28.08 -28.24
C TRP A 219 -20.14 -28.67 -29.57
N GLU A 220 -19.50 -28.32 -30.69
CA GLU A 220 -19.82 -28.91 -32.00
C GLU A 220 -19.67 -30.44 -32.00
N LEU A 221 -18.60 -30.95 -31.37
CA LEU A 221 -18.41 -32.39 -31.20
C LEU A 221 -19.56 -33.01 -30.38
N THR A 222 -20.05 -32.30 -29.37
CA THR A 222 -21.21 -32.74 -28.58
C THR A 222 -22.45 -32.80 -29.45
N GLU A 223 -22.71 -31.80 -30.29
CA GLU A 223 -23.84 -31.83 -31.21
C GLU A 223 -23.78 -33.01 -32.16
N VAL A 224 -22.62 -33.28 -32.77
CA VAL A 224 -22.42 -34.45 -33.65
C VAL A 224 -22.70 -35.77 -32.92
N VAL A 225 -22.22 -35.92 -31.68
CA VAL A 225 -22.45 -37.14 -30.89
C VAL A 225 -23.93 -37.32 -30.57
N PHE A 226 -24.62 -36.23 -30.24
CA PHE A 226 -26.02 -36.25 -29.78
C PHE A 226 -27.06 -35.99 -30.90
N ALA A 227 -26.63 -35.80 -32.15
CA ALA A 227 -27.48 -35.55 -33.32
C ALA A 227 -28.49 -36.66 -33.64
N HIS A 228 -28.24 -37.88 -33.14
CA HIS A 228 -29.17 -39.00 -33.24
C HIS A 228 -30.35 -38.91 -32.25
N LEU A 229 -30.23 -38.10 -31.19
CA LEU A 229 -31.27 -37.90 -30.16
C LEU A 229 -32.07 -36.63 -30.41
N LEU A 230 -31.43 -35.57 -30.90
CA LEU A 230 -32.06 -34.28 -31.11
C LEU A 230 -31.93 -33.88 -32.59
N PRO A 231 -33.06 -33.80 -33.33
CA PRO A 231 -33.05 -33.35 -34.73
C PRO A 231 -32.45 -31.95 -34.92
N ASN A 232 -32.58 -31.09 -33.91
CA ASN A 232 -32.02 -29.73 -33.91
C ASN A 232 -30.49 -29.69 -33.99
N PHE A 233 -29.78 -30.79 -33.70
CA PHE A 233 -28.31 -30.86 -33.79
C PHE A 233 -27.84 -31.37 -35.17
N GLN A 234 -28.76 -31.64 -36.09
CA GLN A 234 -28.39 -31.98 -37.46
C GLN A 234 -28.17 -30.70 -38.26
N GLU A 235 -26.91 -30.29 -38.37
CA GLU A 235 -26.52 -29.08 -39.08
C GLU A 235 -25.55 -29.40 -40.22
N CYS A 236 -25.40 -28.48 -41.16
CA CYS A 236 -24.45 -28.66 -42.26
C CYS A 236 -23.01 -28.54 -41.76
N TRP A 237 -22.07 -29.29 -42.34
CA TRP A 237 -20.67 -29.27 -41.92
C TRP A 237 -20.03 -27.86 -42.00
N TRP A 238 -20.45 -27.06 -42.99
CA TRP A 238 -19.95 -25.69 -43.16
C TRP A 238 -20.58 -24.72 -42.14
N ASP A 239 -21.77 -25.04 -41.63
CA ASP A 239 -22.45 -24.28 -40.58
C ASP A 239 -21.64 -24.43 -39.28
N ALA A 240 -21.51 -25.69 -38.81
CA ALA A 240 -20.76 -26.04 -37.60
C ALA A 240 -19.29 -25.57 -37.63
N ILE A 241 -18.56 -25.78 -38.73
CA ILE A 241 -17.12 -25.48 -38.79
C ILE A 241 -16.85 -24.02 -39.16
N LEU A 242 -17.42 -23.54 -40.28
CA LEU A 242 -17.06 -22.24 -40.82
C LEU A 242 -17.88 -21.13 -40.16
N LEU A 243 -19.21 -21.26 -40.10
CA LEU A 243 -20.07 -20.22 -39.54
C LEU A 243 -19.95 -20.17 -38.02
N ASP A 244 -20.13 -21.30 -37.33
CA ASP A 244 -20.14 -21.33 -35.87
C ASP A 244 -18.74 -21.25 -35.28
N VAL A 245 -17.88 -22.26 -35.47
CA VAL A 245 -16.55 -22.28 -34.83
C VAL A 245 -15.66 -21.13 -35.27
N VAL A 246 -15.49 -20.91 -36.58
CA VAL A 246 -14.51 -19.93 -37.08
C VAL A 246 -15.04 -18.50 -37.03
N ILE A 247 -16.25 -18.24 -37.53
CA ILE A 247 -16.78 -16.88 -37.65
C ILE A 247 -17.43 -16.43 -36.34
N CYS A 248 -18.57 -17.00 -35.95
CA CYS A 248 -19.36 -16.49 -34.84
C CYS A 248 -18.66 -16.68 -33.49
N ASN A 249 -18.24 -17.90 -33.18
CA ASN A 249 -17.59 -18.25 -31.92
C ASN A 249 -16.19 -17.63 -31.86
N GLY A 250 -15.41 -17.76 -32.93
CA GLY A 250 -14.06 -17.18 -33.06
C GLY A 250 -14.04 -15.66 -32.89
N LEU A 251 -14.92 -14.92 -33.58
CA LEU A 251 -15.04 -13.47 -33.42
C LEU A 251 -15.54 -13.08 -32.03
N GLY A 252 -16.50 -13.82 -31.47
CA GLY A 252 -17.00 -13.61 -30.11
C GLY A 252 -15.90 -13.77 -29.06
N ILE A 253 -15.10 -14.85 -29.16
CA ILE A 253 -13.93 -15.09 -28.30
C ILE A 253 -12.92 -13.96 -28.44
N TRP A 254 -12.57 -13.57 -29.67
CA TRP A 254 -11.64 -12.47 -29.91
C TRP A 254 -12.14 -11.17 -29.28
N PHE A 255 -13.40 -10.81 -29.51
CA PHE A 255 -14.01 -9.59 -28.98
C PHE A 255 -14.02 -9.59 -27.44
N GLY A 256 -14.50 -10.68 -26.81
CA GLY A 256 -14.50 -10.82 -25.36
C GLY A 256 -13.11 -10.71 -24.75
N MET A 257 -12.09 -11.28 -25.41
CA MET A 257 -10.69 -11.15 -24.97
C MET A 257 -10.13 -9.74 -25.16
N GLN A 258 -10.52 -9.00 -26.22
CA GLN A 258 -10.17 -7.58 -26.36
C GLN A 258 -10.81 -6.72 -25.27
N VAL A 259 -12.08 -6.97 -24.93
CA VAL A 259 -12.74 -6.29 -23.81
C VAL A 259 -12.04 -6.62 -22.50
N CYS A 260 -11.64 -7.87 -22.26
CA CYS A 260 -10.82 -8.24 -21.12
C CYS A 260 -9.52 -7.43 -21.07
N LYS A 261 -8.78 -7.34 -22.18
CA LYS A 261 -7.53 -6.57 -22.27
C LYS A 261 -7.75 -5.07 -22.06
N LEU A 262 -8.88 -4.52 -22.50
CA LEU A 262 -9.27 -3.12 -22.30
C LEU A 262 -9.54 -2.80 -20.82
N LEU A 263 -10.17 -3.75 -20.12
CA LEU A 263 -10.52 -3.63 -18.70
C LEU A 263 -9.37 -4.03 -17.77
N GLU A 264 -8.41 -4.83 -18.24
CA GLU A 264 -7.24 -5.31 -17.52
C GLU A 264 -6.35 -4.15 -17.03
N MET A 265 -5.83 -4.27 -15.81
CA MET A 265 -4.96 -3.27 -15.12
C MET A 265 -5.61 -1.92 -14.76
N ARG A 266 -6.93 -1.80 -14.75
CA ARG A 266 -7.63 -0.60 -14.25
C ARG A 266 -8.43 -0.92 -12.99
N SER A 267 -8.13 -0.24 -11.89
CA SER A 267 -9.04 -0.11 -10.75
C SER A 267 -9.97 1.06 -11.03
N PHE A 268 -11.27 0.80 -11.03
CA PHE A 268 -12.27 1.81 -11.30
C PHE A 268 -12.87 2.30 -9.98
N HIS A 269 -12.31 3.40 -9.47
CA HIS A 269 -12.86 4.10 -8.31
C HIS A 269 -13.78 5.24 -8.80
N TRP A 270 -14.99 5.33 -8.24
CA TRP A 270 -16.04 6.21 -8.73
C TRP A 270 -16.46 7.21 -7.64
N GLU A 271 -16.34 8.50 -7.94
CA GLU A 271 -16.90 9.55 -7.07
C GLU A 271 -18.44 9.44 -6.98
N SER A 272 -19.00 9.89 -5.86
CA SER A 272 -20.46 9.90 -5.65
C SER A 272 -21.19 10.69 -6.74
N ILE A 273 -22.34 10.21 -7.23
CA ILE A 273 -23.17 10.97 -8.20
C ILE A 273 -23.61 12.32 -7.65
N LYS A 274 -23.68 12.43 -6.32
CA LYS A 274 -23.97 13.69 -5.62
C LYS A 274 -22.87 14.74 -5.87
N ASN A 275 -21.63 14.30 -6.10
CA ASN A 275 -20.48 15.16 -6.31
C ASN A 275 -20.38 15.67 -7.76
N ILE A 276 -21.16 15.10 -8.68
CA ILE A 276 -21.13 15.45 -10.11
C ILE A 276 -22.24 16.46 -10.42
N ARG A 277 -21.84 17.71 -10.72
CA ARG A 277 -22.81 18.80 -10.97
C ARG A 277 -23.44 18.77 -12.37
N THR A 278 -22.72 18.28 -13.38
CA THR A 278 -23.18 18.32 -14.78
C THR A 278 -24.07 17.12 -15.14
N ALA A 279 -25.14 17.33 -15.91
CA ALA A 279 -25.99 16.24 -16.42
C ALA A 279 -25.21 15.23 -17.28
N ARG A 280 -24.28 15.70 -18.14
CA ARG A 280 -23.38 14.84 -18.93
C ARG A 280 -22.45 14.00 -18.04
N GLY A 281 -21.92 14.58 -16.96
CA GLY A 281 -21.12 13.85 -15.98
C GLY A 281 -21.94 12.83 -15.19
N LYS A 282 -23.17 13.17 -14.81
CA LYS A 282 -24.11 12.24 -14.15
C LYS A 282 -24.48 11.08 -15.08
N PHE A 283 -24.73 11.35 -16.35
CA PHE A 283 -24.97 10.34 -17.37
C PHE A 283 -23.73 9.46 -17.61
N LYS A 284 -22.55 10.07 -17.78
CA LYS A 284 -21.28 9.34 -17.90
C LYS A 284 -21.03 8.45 -16.68
N ARG A 285 -21.31 8.94 -15.47
CA ARG A 285 -21.25 8.14 -14.24
C ARG A 285 -22.27 7.02 -14.23
N ALA A 286 -23.51 7.29 -14.66
CA ALA A 286 -24.57 6.28 -14.73
C ALA A 286 -24.24 5.17 -15.73
N VAL A 287 -23.56 5.47 -16.84
CA VAL A 287 -23.08 4.45 -17.79
C VAL A 287 -21.90 3.69 -17.20
N LEU A 288 -20.94 4.39 -16.60
CA LEU A 288 -19.72 3.77 -16.09
C LEU A 288 -19.91 2.98 -14.79
N GLN A 289 -21.03 3.12 -14.06
CA GLN A 289 -21.32 2.34 -12.86
C GLN A 289 -21.45 0.83 -13.12
N PHE A 290 -21.70 0.44 -14.37
CA PHE A 290 -21.76 -0.95 -14.82
C PHE A 290 -20.38 -1.55 -15.12
N THR A 291 -19.30 -0.77 -15.00
CA THR A 291 -17.94 -1.29 -15.08
C THR A 291 -17.55 -2.01 -13.78
N PRO A 292 -16.68 -3.03 -13.86
CA PRO A 292 -16.15 -3.72 -12.70
C PRO A 292 -15.35 -2.78 -11.79
N GLU A 293 -15.30 -3.06 -10.49
CA GLU A 293 -14.41 -2.36 -9.56
C GLU A 293 -12.94 -2.62 -9.89
N SER A 294 -12.61 -3.87 -10.20
CA SER A 294 -11.28 -4.30 -10.62
C SER A 294 -11.40 -5.48 -11.58
N TRP A 295 -10.49 -5.55 -12.56
CA TRP A 295 -10.44 -6.65 -13.53
C TRP A 295 -9.15 -7.44 -13.35
N ILE A 296 -9.26 -8.62 -12.72
CA ILE A 296 -8.12 -9.52 -12.45
C ILE A 296 -7.79 -10.39 -13.66
N LYS A 297 -6.49 -10.68 -13.86
CA LYS A 297 -6.07 -11.74 -14.78
C LYS A 297 -6.34 -13.10 -14.14
N VAL A 298 -6.87 -14.03 -14.94
CA VAL A 298 -7.21 -15.39 -14.52
C VAL A 298 -6.15 -16.31 -15.09
N ASP A 299 -5.47 -17.07 -14.23
CA ASP A 299 -4.53 -18.09 -14.63
C ASP A 299 -5.00 -19.46 -14.13
N TRP A 300 -5.51 -20.24 -15.06
CA TRP A 300 -6.01 -21.59 -14.80
C TRP A 300 -4.88 -22.60 -14.50
N PHE A 301 -3.59 -22.21 -14.60
CA PHE A 301 -2.49 -23.16 -14.68
C PHE A 301 -1.48 -23.24 -13.52
N ASN A 302 -1.59 -22.43 -12.45
CA ASN A 302 -0.58 -22.34 -11.36
C ASN A 302 -0.69 -23.39 -10.22
N SER A 303 -0.86 -24.68 -10.53
CA SER A 303 -0.96 -25.77 -9.55
C SER A 303 -0.44 -27.12 -10.10
N PHE A 304 -0.32 -28.15 -9.24
CA PHE A 304 0.01 -29.54 -9.61
C PHE A 304 -0.75 -30.01 -10.86
N ALA A 305 -0.01 -30.52 -11.85
CA ALA A 305 -0.52 -30.77 -13.20
C ALA A 305 -1.75 -31.70 -13.25
N LEU A 306 -1.76 -32.79 -12.48
CA LEU A 306 -2.86 -33.77 -12.49
C LEU A 306 -4.16 -33.22 -11.89
N ARG A 307 -4.08 -32.62 -10.69
CA ARG A 307 -5.24 -32.03 -10.01
C ARG A 307 -5.86 -30.92 -10.84
N ARG A 308 -5.03 -30.13 -11.52
CA ARG A 308 -5.45 -29.08 -12.44
C ARG A 308 -6.17 -29.63 -13.66
N THR A 309 -5.59 -30.60 -14.36
CA THR A 309 -6.22 -31.18 -15.55
C THR A 309 -7.56 -31.82 -15.20
N LEU A 310 -7.66 -32.45 -14.03
CA LEU A 310 -8.91 -33.02 -13.53
C LEU A 310 -9.94 -31.94 -13.18
N ALA A 311 -9.52 -30.83 -12.58
CA ALA A 311 -10.40 -29.69 -12.32
C ALA A 311 -10.89 -29.02 -13.62
N LEU A 312 -10.01 -28.81 -14.60
CA LEU A 312 -10.39 -28.29 -15.91
C LEU A 312 -11.35 -29.22 -16.64
N TYR A 313 -11.11 -30.53 -16.57
CA TYR A 313 -12.00 -31.54 -17.13
C TYR A 313 -13.38 -31.49 -16.48
N LEU A 314 -13.45 -31.42 -15.15
CA LEU A 314 -14.72 -31.28 -14.43
C LEU A 314 -15.46 -29.98 -14.79
N PHE A 315 -14.73 -28.87 -14.89
CA PHE A 315 -15.27 -27.59 -15.32
C PHE A 315 -15.92 -27.68 -16.70
N ILE A 316 -15.21 -28.23 -17.69
CA ILE A 316 -15.69 -28.36 -19.07
C ILE A 316 -16.84 -29.36 -19.15
N MET A 317 -16.76 -30.47 -18.42
CA MET A 317 -17.83 -31.46 -18.39
C MET A 317 -19.14 -30.87 -17.83
N ILE A 318 -19.08 -30.20 -16.68
CA ILE A 318 -20.26 -29.53 -16.09
C ILE A 318 -20.78 -28.44 -17.04
N TRP A 319 -19.89 -27.69 -17.68
CA TRP A 319 -20.25 -26.67 -18.66
C TRP A 319 -21.08 -27.26 -19.82
N LEU A 320 -20.55 -28.27 -20.49
CA LEU A 320 -21.21 -28.91 -21.64
C LEU A 320 -22.53 -29.56 -21.24
N VAL A 321 -22.59 -30.23 -20.08
CA VAL A 321 -23.84 -30.81 -19.57
C VAL A 321 -24.88 -29.74 -19.29
N SER A 322 -24.50 -28.58 -18.73
CA SER A 322 -25.44 -27.48 -18.47
C SER A 322 -26.01 -26.88 -19.76
N GLU A 323 -25.22 -26.81 -20.83
CA GLU A 323 -25.69 -26.36 -22.13
C GLU A 323 -26.57 -27.42 -22.78
N LEU A 324 -26.16 -28.69 -22.73
CA LEU A 324 -26.93 -29.82 -23.23
C LEU A 324 -28.33 -29.89 -22.59
N ASN A 325 -28.42 -29.69 -21.28
CA ASN A 325 -29.70 -29.63 -20.55
C ASN A 325 -30.65 -28.56 -21.08
N THR A 326 -30.12 -27.45 -21.60
CA THR A 326 -30.95 -26.39 -22.20
C THR A 326 -31.70 -26.89 -23.44
N PHE A 327 -31.05 -27.71 -24.26
CA PHE A 327 -31.65 -28.29 -25.46
C PHE A 327 -32.55 -29.49 -25.16
N PHE A 328 -32.18 -30.32 -24.17
CA PHE A 328 -33.03 -31.43 -23.77
C PHE A 328 -34.30 -30.96 -23.05
N LEU A 329 -34.22 -29.98 -22.14
CA LEU A 329 -35.41 -29.50 -21.44
C LEU A 329 -36.45 -28.93 -22.40
N LYS A 330 -36.05 -28.12 -23.39
CA LYS A 330 -36.99 -27.57 -24.39
C LYS A 330 -37.64 -28.68 -25.21
N HIS A 331 -36.88 -29.72 -25.57
CA HIS A 331 -37.40 -30.81 -26.39
C HIS A 331 -38.34 -31.72 -25.58
N VAL A 332 -37.90 -32.15 -24.40
CA VAL A 332 -38.64 -33.06 -23.51
C VAL A 332 -39.91 -32.42 -22.98
N LEU A 333 -39.89 -31.12 -22.68
CA LEU A 333 -41.08 -30.37 -22.25
C LEU A 333 -41.85 -29.73 -23.41
N ALA A 334 -41.44 -29.98 -24.67
CA ALA A 334 -42.05 -29.42 -25.88
C ALA A 334 -42.30 -27.90 -25.81
N VAL A 335 -41.26 -27.12 -25.53
CA VAL A 335 -41.29 -25.65 -25.46
C VAL A 335 -40.57 -25.05 -26.66
N ASP A 336 -41.26 -24.19 -27.42
CA ASP A 336 -40.68 -23.56 -28.62
C ASP A 336 -39.48 -22.65 -28.28
N THR A 337 -38.49 -22.61 -29.16
CA THR A 337 -37.33 -21.72 -29.09
C THR A 337 -37.67 -20.23 -29.02
N SER A 338 -38.76 -19.79 -29.65
CA SER A 338 -39.18 -18.38 -29.62
C SER A 338 -39.90 -18.01 -28.32
N HIS A 339 -40.20 -18.98 -27.46
CA HIS A 339 -40.96 -18.73 -26.25
C HIS A 339 -40.12 -17.96 -25.21
N PRO A 340 -40.65 -16.90 -24.56
CA PRO A 340 -39.89 -16.08 -23.61
C PRO A 340 -39.25 -16.84 -22.45
N VAL A 341 -39.85 -17.96 -22.00
CA VAL A 341 -39.29 -18.79 -20.91
C VAL A 341 -37.91 -19.34 -21.26
N VAL A 342 -37.68 -19.73 -22.52
CA VAL A 342 -36.37 -20.26 -22.96
C VAL A 342 -35.34 -19.14 -22.90
N PHE A 343 -35.68 -17.96 -23.42
CA PHE A 343 -34.82 -16.77 -23.40
C PHE A 343 -34.47 -16.31 -21.97
N TRP A 344 -35.47 -16.16 -21.09
CA TRP A 344 -35.27 -15.74 -19.71
C TRP A 344 -34.51 -16.77 -18.88
N ARG A 345 -34.70 -18.07 -19.15
CA ARG A 345 -33.91 -19.13 -18.52
C ARG A 345 -32.43 -19.02 -18.92
N ILE A 346 -32.12 -18.78 -20.19
CA ILE A 346 -30.73 -18.60 -20.66
C ILE A 346 -30.08 -17.40 -19.95
N ILE A 347 -30.81 -16.28 -19.83
CA ILE A 347 -30.32 -15.11 -19.07
C ILE A 347 -30.06 -15.46 -17.60
N LEU A 348 -31.00 -16.17 -16.96
CA LEU A 348 -30.86 -16.58 -15.56
C LEU A 348 -29.63 -17.47 -15.34
N ILE A 349 -29.45 -18.50 -16.17
CA ILE A 349 -28.28 -19.38 -16.11
C ILE A 349 -26.99 -18.60 -16.39
N GLY A 350 -27.01 -17.67 -17.34
CA GLY A 350 -25.90 -16.75 -17.61
C GLY A 350 -25.51 -15.94 -16.37
N LEU A 351 -26.47 -15.33 -15.67
CA LEU A 351 -26.23 -14.56 -14.44
C LEU A 351 -25.73 -15.41 -13.28
N ILE A 352 -26.23 -16.64 -13.13
CA ILE A 352 -25.78 -17.61 -12.12
C ILE A 352 -24.35 -18.09 -12.40
N SER A 353 -23.98 -18.25 -13.67
CA SER A 353 -22.68 -18.77 -14.08
C SER A 353 -21.53 -17.84 -13.68
N ALA A 354 -21.71 -16.52 -13.72
CA ALA A 354 -20.65 -15.55 -13.42
C ALA A 354 -20.06 -15.69 -11.99
N PRO A 355 -20.86 -15.64 -10.90
CA PRO A 355 -20.36 -15.86 -9.54
C PRO A 355 -19.90 -17.30 -9.33
N THR A 356 -20.53 -18.28 -9.99
CA THR A 356 -20.15 -19.70 -9.95
C THR A 356 -18.71 -19.92 -10.44
N ILE A 357 -18.39 -19.42 -11.64
CA ILE A 357 -17.06 -19.57 -12.25
C ILE A 357 -16.00 -18.86 -11.39
N ARG A 358 -16.33 -17.68 -10.83
CA ARG A 358 -15.41 -16.95 -9.95
C ARG A 358 -15.10 -17.73 -8.68
N GLN A 359 -16.11 -18.34 -8.05
CA GLN A 359 -15.97 -19.16 -6.85
C GLN A 359 -15.21 -20.47 -7.15
N TYR A 360 -15.51 -21.12 -8.26
CA TYR A 360 -14.81 -22.32 -8.71
C TYR A 360 -13.34 -22.05 -8.98
N TYR A 361 -13.04 -20.97 -9.71
CA TYR A 361 -11.67 -20.55 -9.97
C TYR A 361 -10.88 -20.32 -8.67
N SER A 362 -11.45 -19.60 -7.70
CA SER A 362 -10.81 -19.40 -6.39
C SER A 362 -10.57 -20.73 -5.67
N TYR A 363 -11.52 -21.67 -5.70
CA TYR A 363 -11.38 -22.99 -5.08
C TYR A 363 -10.29 -23.86 -5.72
N VAL A 364 -10.10 -23.75 -7.03
CA VAL A 364 -9.08 -24.55 -7.76
C VAL A 364 -7.70 -23.92 -7.68
N THR A 365 -7.60 -22.59 -7.65
CA THR A 365 -6.32 -21.87 -7.77
C THR A 365 -5.77 -21.33 -6.45
N ASP A 366 -6.60 -21.00 -5.46
CA ASP A 366 -6.14 -20.50 -4.17
C ASP A 366 -6.01 -21.66 -3.16
N PRO A 367 -4.79 -22.04 -2.73
CA PRO A 367 -4.60 -23.14 -1.78
C PRO A 367 -5.21 -22.88 -0.40
N LYS A 368 -5.56 -21.63 -0.07
CA LYS A 368 -6.22 -21.26 1.18
C LYS A 368 -7.73 -21.51 1.14
N VAL A 369 -8.32 -21.63 -0.05
CA VAL A 369 -9.76 -21.88 -0.24
C VAL A 369 -10.00 -23.39 -0.36
N LYS A 370 -10.34 -24.02 0.77
CA LYS A 370 -10.61 -25.47 0.83
C LYS A 370 -12.08 -25.87 0.64
N ARG A 371 -12.99 -24.90 0.58
CA ARG A 371 -14.43 -25.13 0.47
C ARG A 371 -14.96 -24.49 -0.80
N LEU A 372 -15.87 -25.20 -1.48
CA LEU A 372 -16.56 -24.69 -2.66
C LEU A 372 -17.48 -23.53 -2.25
N GLY A 373 -17.51 -22.46 -3.04
CA GLY A 373 -18.42 -21.33 -2.80
C GLY A 373 -19.89 -21.73 -2.95
N MET A 374 -20.77 -21.02 -2.24
CA MET A 374 -22.18 -21.41 -2.12
C MET A 374 -22.93 -21.38 -3.47
N GLN A 375 -22.70 -20.37 -4.31
CA GLN A 375 -23.36 -20.28 -5.61
C GLN A 375 -22.90 -21.42 -6.52
N CYS A 376 -21.59 -21.71 -6.53
CA CYS A 376 -21.05 -22.80 -7.33
C CYS A 376 -21.65 -24.15 -6.92
N TRP A 377 -21.85 -24.38 -5.63
CA TRP A 377 -22.50 -25.59 -5.14
C TRP A 377 -23.95 -25.69 -5.64
N ILE A 378 -24.72 -24.60 -5.55
CA ILE A 378 -26.11 -24.56 -6.06
C ILE A 378 -26.15 -24.80 -7.56
N PHE A 379 -25.23 -24.22 -8.35
CA PHE A 379 -25.20 -24.44 -9.79
C PHE A 379 -24.92 -25.90 -10.16
N CYS A 380 -24.04 -26.58 -9.41
CA CYS A 380 -23.84 -28.03 -9.58
C CYS A 380 -25.15 -28.81 -9.29
N ALA A 381 -25.89 -28.43 -8.25
CA ALA A 381 -27.18 -29.03 -7.94
C ALA A 381 -28.23 -28.78 -9.04
N VAL A 382 -28.31 -27.55 -9.58
CA VAL A 382 -29.15 -27.21 -10.75
C VAL A 382 -28.82 -28.13 -11.92
N THR A 383 -27.55 -28.21 -12.30
CA THR A 383 -27.11 -29.01 -13.45
C THR A 383 -27.47 -30.49 -13.28
N ALA A 384 -27.27 -31.04 -12.08
CA ALA A 384 -27.62 -32.43 -11.78
C ALA A 384 -29.14 -32.68 -11.82
N LEU A 385 -29.94 -31.79 -11.24
CA LEU A 385 -31.40 -31.91 -11.21
C LEU A 385 -32.00 -31.75 -12.61
N GLU A 386 -31.53 -30.79 -13.42
CA GLU A 386 -31.97 -30.64 -14.80
C GLU A 386 -31.66 -31.90 -15.62
N SER A 387 -30.47 -32.46 -15.46
CA SER A 387 -30.10 -33.72 -16.12
C SER A 387 -31.04 -34.85 -15.70
N ALA A 388 -31.37 -34.94 -14.41
CA ALA A 388 -32.30 -35.95 -13.88
C ALA A 388 -33.71 -35.78 -14.44
N VAL A 389 -34.20 -34.54 -14.56
CA VAL A 389 -35.50 -34.20 -15.17
C VAL A 389 -35.51 -34.59 -16.65
N CYS A 390 -34.47 -34.24 -17.40
CA CYS A 390 -34.31 -34.62 -18.81
C CYS A 390 -34.31 -36.14 -18.99
N ILE A 391 -33.58 -36.86 -18.15
CA ILE A 391 -33.52 -38.33 -18.21
C ILE A 391 -34.88 -38.93 -17.83
N LYS A 392 -35.54 -38.45 -16.76
CA LYS A 392 -36.83 -39.00 -16.31
C LYS A 392 -37.90 -38.88 -17.38
N PHE A 393 -38.10 -37.67 -17.91
CA PHE A 393 -39.18 -37.40 -18.86
C PHE A 393 -38.80 -37.72 -20.31
N GLY A 394 -37.52 -37.69 -20.65
CA GLY A 394 -37.02 -37.99 -22.00
C GLY A 394 -36.92 -39.48 -22.32
N ARG A 395 -36.90 -40.38 -21.32
CA ARG A 395 -36.76 -41.85 -21.50
C ARG A 395 -37.76 -42.47 -22.50
N HIS A 396 -38.97 -41.92 -22.59
CA HIS A 396 -40.02 -42.43 -23.48
C HIS A 396 -40.09 -41.68 -24.82
N GLN A 397 -39.51 -40.48 -24.91
CA GLN A 397 -39.61 -39.60 -26.08
C GLN A 397 -38.37 -39.66 -26.98
N LEU A 398 -37.21 -40.01 -26.41
CA LEU A 398 -35.93 -40.04 -27.12
C LEU A 398 -35.57 -41.47 -27.56
N PRO A 399 -34.99 -41.66 -28.76
CA PRO A 399 -34.51 -42.97 -29.20
C PRO A 399 -33.46 -43.53 -28.22
N GLY A 400 -33.38 -44.87 -28.11
CA GLY A 400 -32.52 -45.55 -27.14
C GLY A 400 -31.07 -45.04 -27.17
N MET A 401 -30.66 -44.39 -26.09
CA MET A 401 -29.34 -43.79 -25.92
C MET A 401 -28.24 -44.85 -25.97
N LYS A 402 -27.35 -44.76 -26.96
CA LYS A 402 -26.21 -45.68 -27.09
C LYS A 402 -25.13 -45.31 -26.07
N ALA A 403 -25.00 -46.11 -25.01
CA ALA A 403 -23.98 -45.93 -23.98
C ALA A 403 -22.56 -45.82 -24.56
N THR A 404 -22.28 -46.51 -25.67
CA THR A 404 -21.02 -46.42 -26.40
C THR A 404 -20.69 -45.01 -26.88
N LEU A 405 -21.66 -44.27 -27.42
CA LEU A 405 -21.44 -42.89 -27.88
C LEU A 405 -21.11 -41.94 -26.72
N ILE A 406 -21.75 -42.15 -25.57
CA ILE A 406 -21.48 -41.36 -24.35
C ILE A 406 -20.09 -41.65 -23.80
N ILE A 407 -19.70 -42.93 -23.74
CA ILE A 407 -18.36 -43.31 -23.29
C ILE A 407 -17.29 -42.72 -24.22
N ILE A 408 -17.51 -42.80 -25.54
CA ILE A 408 -16.61 -42.17 -26.53
C ILE A 408 -16.52 -40.67 -26.30
N TRP A 409 -17.64 -39.98 -26.12
CA TRP A 409 -17.67 -38.54 -25.85
C TRP A 409 -16.91 -38.17 -24.56
N ILE A 410 -17.11 -38.91 -23.47
CA ILE A 410 -16.37 -38.73 -22.21
C ILE A 410 -14.86 -38.90 -22.41
N ILE A 411 -14.45 -39.93 -23.15
CA ILE A 411 -13.02 -40.20 -23.42
C ILE A 411 -12.42 -39.11 -24.31
N LEU A 412 -13.13 -38.69 -25.37
CA LEU A 412 -12.69 -37.62 -26.26
C LEU A 412 -12.52 -36.30 -25.50
N LEU A 413 -13.45 -35.98 -24.60
CA LEU A 413 -13.33 -34.80 -23.75
C LEU A 413 -12.16 -34.90 -22.76
N ALA A 414 -11.89 -36.07 -22.20
CA ALA A 414 -10.75 -36.28 -21.32
C ALA A 414 -9.42 -36.10 -22.09
N ALA A 415 -9.29 -36.75 -23.25
CA ALA A 415 -8.11 -36.65 -24.12
C ALA A 415 -7.92 -35.22 -24.64
N GLY A 416 -9.00 -34.58 -25.09
CA GLY A 416 -9.02 -33.19 -25.54
C GLY A 416 -8.65 -32.22 -24.43
N THR A 417 -9.05 -32.48 -23.18
CA THR A 417 -8.66 -31.63 -22.04
C THR A 417 -7.17 -31.76 -21.73
N VAL A 418 -6.61 -32.96 -21.80
CA VAL A 418 -5.16 -33.18 -21.67
C VAL A 418 -4.41 -32.45 -22.78
N PHE A 419 -4.88 -32.56 -24.02
CA PHE A 419 -4.31 -31.85 -25.16
C PHE A 419 -4.43 -30.33 -25.00
N CYS A 420 -5.58 -29.81 -24.57
CA CYS A 420 -5.80 -28.39 -24.30
C CYS A 420 -4.86 -27.87 -23.21
N ALA A 421 -4.68 -28.62 -22.12
CA ALA A 421 -3.73 -28.28 -21.07
C ALA A 421 -2.28 -28.31 -21.58
N TRP A 422 -1.91 -29.31 -22.38
CA TRP A 422 -0.61 -29.40 -23.03
C TRP A 422 -0.37 -28.24 -24.00
N LEU A 423 -1.33 -27.94 -24.87
CA LEU A 423 -1.27 -26.87 -25.86
C LEU A 423 -1.20 -25.51 -25.17
N SER A 424 -1.90 -25.33 -24.05
CA SER A 424 -1.83 -24.11 -23.23
C SER A 424 -0.44 -23.90 -22.63
N VAL A 425 0.16 -24.96 -22.09
CA VAL A 425 1.54 -24.91 -21.59
C VAL A 425 2.53 -24.70 -22.74
N TRP A 426 2.35 -25.38 -23.86
CA TRP A 426 3.19 -25.22 -25.05
C TRP A 426 3.10 -23.80 -25.63
N TRP A 427 1.89 -23.25 -25.74
CA TRP A 427 1.65 -21.87 -26.20
C TRP A 427 2.22 -20.84 -25.23
N ALA A 428 2.23 -21.11 -23.93
CA ALA A 428 2.95 -20.26 -22.98
C ALA A 428 4.47 -20.33 -23.19
N LYS A 429 5.02 -21.47 -23.66
CA LYS A 429 6.45 -21.70 -23.88
C LYS A 429 6.98 -21.22 -25.25
N SER A 430 6.18 -21.32 -26.31
CA SER A 430 6.64 -21.11 -27.72
C SER A 430 6.89 -19.65 -28.15
N PRO A 431 6.21 -18.62 -27.59
CA PRO A 431 6.51 -17.22 -27.89
C PRO A 431 7.16 -16.45 -26.72
N SER A 432 7.12 -16.98 -25.48
CA SER A 432 7.72 -16.27 -24.36
C SER A 432 9.23 -16.47 -24.38
N ILE A 433 9.95 -15.40 -24.69
CA ILE A 433 11.41 -15.33 -24.56
C ILE A 433 11.75 -15.83 -23.16
N THR A 434 12.30 -17.03 -23.05
CA THR A 434 12.65 -17.65 -21.78
C THR A 434 14.11 -17.33 -21.51
N HIS A 435 14.37 -16.28 -20.74
CA HIS A 435 15.73 -16.01 -20.28
C HIS A 435 16.04 -16.91 -19.08
N GLY A 436 17.04 -17.78 -19.24
CA GLY A 436 17.65 -18.49 -18.11
C GLY A 436 18.51 -17.52 -17.32
N VAL A 437 18.12 -17.22 -16.08
CA VAL A 437 18.88 -16.33 -15.20
C VAL A 437 19.55 -17.17 -14.13
N ASN A 438 20.88 -17.05 -14.03
CA ASN A 438 21.63 -17.57 -12.89
C ASN A 438 21.42 -16.61 -11.72
N LEU A 439 20.76 -17.08 -10.66
CA LEU A 439 20.63 -16.34 -9.42
C LEU A 439 21.92 -16.51 -8.57
N GLN A 440 22.14 -15.59 -7.63
CA GLN A 440 23.37 -15.53 -6.80
C GLN A 440 23.64 -16.81 -5.97
N ASP A 441 22.65 -17.70 -5.84
CA ASP A 441 22.77 -18.98 -5.13
C ASP A 441 23.28 -20.12 -6.04
N GLY A 442 23.67 -19.84 -7.30
CA GLY A 442 24.22 -20.83 -8.24
C GLY A 442 23.19 -21.73 -8.92
N ILE A 443 21.90 -21.59 -8.59
CA ILE A 443 20.81 -22.37 -9.19
C ILE A 443 20.26 -21.67 -10.43
N LYS A 444 20.31 -22.34 -11.57
CA LYS A 444 19.78 -21.86 -12.86
C LYS A 444 18.27 -22.06 -12.90
N ARG A 445 17.49 -20.98 -13.04
CA ARG A 445 16.03 -21.05 -13.23
C ARG A 445 15.59 -20.38 -14.53
N HIS A 446 14.57 -20.96 -15.16
CA HIS A 446 13.99 -20.48 -16.40
C HIS A 446 12.76 -19.63 -16.08
N PHE A 447 12.70 -18.39 -16.59
CA PHE A 447 11.59 -17.46 -16.38
C PHE A 447 10.82 -17.23 -17.69
N TYR A 448 9.49 -17.36 -17.66
CA TYR A 448 8.60 -17.09 -18.81
C TYR A 448 8.19 -15.62 -18.82
N LEU A 449 8.53 -14.85 -19.86
CA LEU A 449 8.27 -13.41 -19.92
C LEU A 449 6.77 -13.02 -20.02
N ASP A 450 5.90 -13.92 -20.49
CA ASP A 450 4.46 -13.64 -20.71
C ASP A 450 3.50 -14.25 -19.65
N SER A 451 3.97 -15.24 -18.87
CA SER A 451 3.18 -15.82 -17.77
C SER A 451 3.46 -15.06 -16.49
N SER A 452 2.60 -14.10 -16.18
CA SER A 452 2.74 -13.27 -14.97
C SER A 452 2.62 -14.07 -13.67
N TYR A 453 2.03 -15.27 -13.65
CA TYR A 453 1.61 -15.93 -12.41
C TYR A 453 2.48 -17.11 -11.92
N GLU A 454 3.12 -17.90 -12.80
CA GLU A 454 4.26 -18.76 -12.38
C GLU A 454 5.42 -17.91 -11.85
N ASN A 455 5.53 -16.73 -12.42
CA ASN A 455 6.29 -15.62 -11.88
C ASN A 455 5.72 -15.19 -10.52
N LEU A 456 4.47 -14.75 -10.36
CA LEU A 456 3.93 -14.29 -9.05
C LEU A 456 3.93 -15.30 -7.89
N GLY A 457 3.95 -16.62 -8.12
CA GLY A 457 4.10 -17.62 -7.06
C GLY A 457 5.51 -17.66 -6.45
N ALA A 458 6.54 -17.47 -7.28
CA ALA A 458 7.93 -17.29 -6.85
C ALA A 458 8.27 -15.81 -6.59
N ILE A 459 7.47 -14.89 -7.14
CA ILE A 459 7.74 -13.45 -7.18
C ILE A 459 6.82 -12.73 -6.17
N GLY A 460 5.95 -13.37 -5.39
CA GLY A 460 5.27 -12.74 -4.25
C GLY A 460 6.23 -12.15 -3.20
N ALA A 461 7.46 -12.64 -3.16
CA ALA A 461 8.57 -12.06 -2.39
C ALA A 461 9.45 -11.07 -3.19
N ASP A 462 9.31 -10.99 -4.53
CA ASP A 462 10.22 -10.28 -5.43
C ASP A 462 9.56 -9.41 -6.54
N VAL A 463 8.22 -9.27 -6.65
CA VAL A 463 7.58 -8.54 -7.79
C VAL A 463 7.78 -7.04 -7.78
N PRO A 464 8.12 -6.35 -6.68
CA PRO A 464 8.49 -4.97 -6.84
C PRO A 464 9.83 -4.79 -7.59
N ARG A 465 10.55 -5.88 -7.98
CA ARG A 465 11.88 -5.78 -8.62
C ARG A 465 11.95 -6.01 -10.13
N MET A 466 10.97 -6.59 -10.83
CA MET A 466 11.22 -7.03 -12.22
C MET A 466 10.41 -6.39 -13.37
N ARG A 467 9.48 -5.45 -13.13
CA ARG A 467 8.84 -4.70 -14.24
C ARG A 467 9.69 -3.58 -14.86
N PHE A 468 10.95 -3.45 -14.48
CA PHE A 468 11.86 -2.44 -15.01
C PHE A 468 12.95 -3.01 -15.95
N SER A 469 13.03 -4.33 -16.17
CA SER A 469 14.32 -4.94 -16.51
C SER A 469 14.86 -4.81 -17.95
N SER A 470 14.12 -4.43 -19.00
CA SER A 470 14.77 -4.32 -20.35
C SER A 470 15.17 -2.90 -20.75
N LYS A 471 14.63 -1.87 -20.10
CA LYS A 471 15.07 -0.47 -20.28
C LYS A 471 15.88 0.07 -19.09
N VAL A 472 15.96 -0.69 -17.98
CA VAL A 472 16.72 -0.29 -16.77
C VAL A 472 18.01 -1.09 -16.58
N LEU A 473 18.26 -2.18 -17.32
CA LEU A 473 19.61 -2.76 -17.32
C LEU A 473 20.66 -1.85 -17.97
N SER A 474 20.24 -0.82 -18.70
CA SER A 474 21.10 0.33 -19.05
C SER A 474 21.14 1.44 -18.00
N ASN A 475 20.21 1.47 -17.03
CA ASN A 475 20.08 2.54 -16.02
C ASN A 475 20.45 2.13 -14.58
N LEU A 476 20.79 0.87 -14.31
CA LEU A 476 21.41 0.48 -13.03
C LEU A 476 22.82 1.07 -12.85
N ARG A 477 23.32 1.81 -13.85
CA ARG A 477 24.58 2.55 -13.78
C ARG A 477 24.47 3.99 -13.25
N ASP A 478 23.27 4.55 -13.01
CA ASP A 478 23.15 5.94 -12.52
C ASP A 478 22.07 6.16 -11.45
N VAL A 479 22.21 5.49 -10.29
CA VAL A 479 21.54 6.00 -9.08
C VAL A 479 22.23 7.30 -8.67
N ARG A 480 21.48 8.40 -8.66
CA ARG A 480 21.97 9.74 -8.29
C ARG A 480 20.92 10.39 -7.40
N VAL A 481 21.35 10.81 -6.22
CA VAL A 481 20.51 11.45 -5.21
C VAL A 481 21.22 12.69 -4.69
N ARG A 482 20.49 13.60 -4.05
CA ARG A 482 21.07 14.87 -3.58
C ARG A 482 20.57 15.31 -2.23
N PHE A 483 21.49 15.85 -1.46
CA PHE A 483 21.19 16.73 -0.34
C PHE A 483 21.30 18.19 -0.81
N ALA A 484 20.17 18.91 -0.76
CA ALA A 484 20.03 20.24 -1.34
C ALA A 484 19.63 21.30 -0.28
N PRO A 485 20.52 21.68 0.65
CA PRO A 485 20.19 22.67 1.68
C PRO A 485 20.28 24.11 1.17
N SER A 486 19.39 24.98 1.69
CA SER A 486 19.52 26.43 1.54
C SER A 486 20.39 27.02 2.67
N PRO A 487 21.39 27.87 2.37
CA PRO A 487 22.33 28.42 3.35
C PRO A 487 21.72 29.56 4.18
N THR A 488 20.62 29.27 4.89
CA THR A 488 19.79 30.25 5.62
C THR A 488 19.96 30.21 7.14
N GLY A 489 20.91 29.43 7.64
CA GLY A 489 21.16 29.25 9.07
C GLY A 489 21.80 27.91 9.40
N LYS A 490 21.93 27.60 10.70
CA LYS A 490 22.55 26.36 11.19
C LYS A 490 21.86 25.11 10.63
N LEU A 491 22.63 24.02 10.49
CA LEU A 491 22.11 22.75 9.98
C LEU A 491 21.10 22.14 10.96
N HIS A 492 19.87 21.97 10.51
CA HIS A 492 18.79 21.39 11.29
C HIS A 492 18.89 19.86 11.35
N LEU A 493 18.46 19.24 12.44
CA LEU A 493 18.54 17.79 12.64
C LEU A 493 17.79 16.99 11.55
N GLY A 494 16.64 17.49 11.11
CA GLY A 494 15.89 16.93 9.97
C GLY A 494 16.64 17.01 8.62
N SER A 495 17.48 18.03 8.43
CA SER A 495 18.33 18.14 7.25
C SER A 495 19.46 17.11 7.30
N LEU A 496 20.06 16.88 8.48
CA LEU A 496 21.03 15.80 8.68
C LEU A 496 20.41 14.42 8.45
N ARG A 497 19.19 14.17 8.94
CA ARG A 497 18.45 12.92 8.66
C ARG A 497 18.24 12.74 7.15
N THR A 498 17.87 13.80 6.45
CA THR A 498 17.72 13.76 4.98
C THR A 498 19.05 13.45 4.30
N ALA A 499 20.15 14.07 4.72
CA ALA A 499 21.49 13.77 4.19
C ALA A 499 21.90 12.32 4.44
N LEU A 500 21.67 11.80 5.65
CA LEU A 500 21.92 10.40 6.01
C LEU A 500 21.17 9.45 5.06
N PHE A 501 19.87 9.62 4.88
CA PHE A 501 19.07 8.71 4.04
C PHE A 501 19.47 8.79 2.57
N ASN A 502 19.80 9.98 2.05
CA ASN A 502 20.38 10.10 0.70
C ASN A 502 21.71 9.36 0.60
N TYR A 503 22.60 9.52 1.58
CA TYR A 503 23.90 8.84 1.60
C TYR A 503 23.74 7.31 1.66
N LEU A 504 22.91 6.80 2.58
CA LEU A 504 22.64 5.35 2.69
C LEU A 504 22.05 4.78 1.40
N PHE A 505 21.07 5.48 0.80
CA PHE A 505 20.49 5.07 -0.49
C PHE A 505 21.54 5.03 -1.59
N ALA A 506 22.34 6.10 -1.74
CA ALA A 506 23.39 6.16 -2.75
C ALA A 506 24.40 5.02 -2.58
N LYS A 507 24.94 4.83 -1.38
CA LYS A 507 25.97 3.81 -1.14
C LYS A 507 25.41 2.38 -1.25
N ARG A 508 24.18 2.14 -0.81
CA ARG A 508 23.49 0.83 -0.93
C ARG A 508 23.32 0.42 -2.40
N TYR A 509 22.97 1.37 -3.26
CA TYR A 509 22.73 1.12 -4.67
C TYR A 509 23.91 1.51 -5.58
N HIS A 510 25.11 1.65 -5.03
CA HIS A 510 26.33 2.00 -5.75
C HIS A 510 26.21 3.25 -6.64
N GLY A 511 25.41 4.22 -6.18
CA GLY A 511 25.15 5.49 -6.84
C GLY A 511 26.01 6.66 -6.33
N LYS A 512 25.64 7.87 -6.74
CA LYS A 512 26.29 9.14 -6.37
C LYS A 512 25.45 9.95 -5.40
N PHE A 513 26.09 10.45 -4.35
CA PHE A 513 25.53 11.38 -3.37
C PHE A 513 26.02 12.80 -3.65
N VAL A 514 25.12 13.68 -4.08
CA VAL A 514 25.44 15.06 -4.50
C VAL A 514 25.06 16.06 -3.41
N LEU A 515 25.94 17.03 -3.13
CA LEU A 515 25.64 18.23 -2.34
C LEU A 515 25.39 19.40 -3.27
N ARG A 516 24.17 19.98 -3.23
CA ARG A 516 23.80 21.19 -4.00
C ARG A 516 23.38 22.31 -3.08
N ILE A 517 23.96 23.49 -3.22
CA ILE A 517 23.62 24.66 -2.38
C ILE A 517 22.52 25.47 -3.05
N GLU A 518 21.35 25.56 -2.39
CA GLU A 518 20.17 26.25 -2.90
C GLU A 518 20.07 27.69 -2.33
N ASP A 519 20.87 28.60 -2.88
CA ASP A 519 21.07 29.99 -2.45
C ASP A 519 20.30 31.02 -3.29
N THR A 520 19.15 30.63 -3.84
CA THR A 520 18.34 31.49 -4.73
C THR A 520 17.62 32.65 -4.02
N ASP A 521 17.45 32.55 -2.69
CA ASP A 521 16.91 33.61 -1.83
C ASP A 521 18.04 34.42 -1.17
N GLN A 522 18.58 35.38 -1.93
CA GLN A 522 19.74 36.18 -1.56
C GLN A 522 19.57 36.95 -0.24
N GLN A 523 18.35 37.33 0.13
CA GLN A 523 18.09 38.08 1.37
C GLN A 523 18.24 37.24 2.63
N ARG A 524 18.16 35.91 2.52
CA ARG A 524 18.22 34.99 3.67
C ARG A 524 19.55 34.27 3.79
N ILE A 525 20.52 34.56 2.93
CA ILE A 525 21.83 33.89 2.95
C ILE A 525 22.61 34.31 4.20
N VAL A 526 23.15 33.31 4.88
CA VAL A 526 24.13 33.49 5.96
C VAL A 526 25.52 33.14 5.41
N PRO A 527 26.46 34.10 5.33
CA PRO A 527 27.82 33.86 4.85
C PRO A 527 28.52 32.73 5.61
N GLY A 528 29.33 31.93 4.90
CA GLY A 528 30.06 30.77 5.46
C GLY A 528 29.17 29.58 5.86
N CYS A 529 27.86 29.65 5.66
CA CYS A 529 26.94 28.56 6.00
C CYS A 529 27.08 27.34 5.07
N ALA A 530 27.33 27.57 3.78
CA ALA A 530 27.49 26.51 2.80
C ALA A 530 28.70 25.61 3.10
N GLU A 531 29.85 26.21 3.41
CA GLU A 531 31.08 25.50 3.80
C GLU A 531 30.88 24.70 5.10
N LYS A 532 30.16 25.27 6.06
CA LYS A 532 29.82 24.59 7.32
C LYS A 532 28.98 23.34 7.09
N PHE A 533 28.05 23.33 6.13
CA PHE A 533 27.27 22.13 5.84
C PHE A 533 28.16 20.98 5.37
N GLU A 534 29.07 21.23 4.44
CA GLU A 534 29.97 20.20 3.95
C GLU A 534 30.96 19.73 5.03
N LYS A 535 31.48 20.66 5.84
CA LYS A 535 32.31 20.31 7.00
C LYS A 535 31.54 19.40 7.97
N THR A 536 30.30 19.74 8.32
CA THR A 536 29.47 18.89 9.20
C THR A 536 29.19 17.53 8.54
N LEU A 537 28.91 17.44 7.24
CA LEU A 537 28.75 16.13 6.59
C LEU A 537 30.02 15.29 6.67
N ASN A 538 31.19 15.89 6.53
CA ASN A 538 32.48 15.21 6.66
C ASN A 538 32.72 14.72 8.10
N GLU A 539 32.37 15.51 9.12
CA GLU A 539 32.41 15.11 10.54
C GLU A 539 31.54 13.86 10.82
N PHE A 540 30.41 13.75 10.12
CA PHE A 540 29.52 12.59 10.21
C PHE A 540 29.89 11.45 9.25
N SER A 541 31.02 11.55 8.55
CA SER A 541 31.46 10.58 7.54
C SER A 541 30.47 10.40 6.36
N LEU A 542 29.62 11.38 6.10
CA LEU A 542 28.65 11.42 5.00
C LEU A 542 29.21 12.22 3.81
N ARG A 543 30.38 11.83 3.31
CA ARG A 543 31.12 12.60 2.28
C ARG A 543 30.36 12.61 0.94
N PRO A 544 30.03 13.79 0.37
CA PRO A 544 29.46 13.87 -0.98
C PRO A 544 30.45 13.40 -2.05
N ASP A 545 29.94 12.69 -3.04
CA ASP A 545 30.69 12.30 -4.24
C ASP A 545 30.88 13.51 -5.18
N GLU A 546 29.92 14.43 -5.18
CA GLU A 546 29.95 15.69 -5.94
C GLU A 546 29.48 16.83 -5.05
N SER A 547 30.19 17.96 -5.07
CA SER A 547 29.90 19.11 -4.20
C SER A 547 30.53 20.40 -4.73
N PRO A 548 30.23 21.57 -4.15
CA PRO A 548 30.93 22.80 -4.49
C PRO A 548 32.46 22.71 -4.29
N LEU A 549 32.92 21.99 -3.26
CA LEU A 549 34.36 21.85 -2.97
C LEU A 549 35.03 20.74 -3.80
N ASN A 550 34.37 19.59 -3.94
CA ASN A 550 34.94 18.43 -4.66
C ASN A 550 34.76 18.52 -6.18
N GLY A 551 33.90 19.42 -6.66
CA GLY A 551 33.52 19.51 -8.06
C GLY A 551 32.68 18.29 -8.51
N GLY A 552 32.67 18.04 -9.82
CA GLY A 552 31.90 16.97 -10.45
C GLY A 552 31.43 17.36 -11.85
N GLU A 553 30.88 16.39 -12.58
CA GLU A 553 30.55 16.53 -14.01
C GLU A 553 29.45 17.57 -14.28
N PHE A 554 28.54 17.78 -13.33
CA PHE A 554 27.34 18.62 -13.49
C PHE A 554 27.44 19.97 -12.78
N GLY A 555 28.66 20.35 -12.37
CA GLY A 555 28.92 21.64 -11.74
C GLY A 555 28.54 22.83 -12.64
N PRO A 556 28.37 24.04 -12.07
CA PRO A 556 28.56 24.38 -10.66
C PRO A 556 27.45 23.84 -9.75
N TYR A 557 27.79 23.47 -8.50
CA TYR A 557 26.84 22.92 -7.50
C TYR A 557 26.21 23.98 -6.59
N VAL A 558 26.29 25.26 -6.99
CA VAL A 558 25.71 26.41 -6.29
C VAL A 558 24.73 27.10 -7.24
N GLN A 559 23.46 27.25 -6.84
CA GLN A 559 22.41 27.73 -7.74
C GLN A 559 22.63 29.16 -8.23
N SER A 560 23.19 30.05 -7.41
CA SER A 560 23.53 31.42 -7.82
C SER A 560 24.53 31.49 -8.98
N GLN A 561 25.34 30.45 -9.19
CA GLN A 561 26.29 30.33 -10.29
C GLN A 561 25.66 29.74 -11.57
N ARG A 562 24.41 29.25 -11.50
CA ARG A 562 23.68 28.58 -12.59
C ARG A 562 22.65 29.47 -13.29
N ARG A 563 22.71 30.79 -13.09
CA ARG A 563 21.71 31.75 -13.61
C ARG A 563 21.44 31.65 -15.10
N ARG A 564 22.50 31.43 -15.89
CA ARG A 564 22.40 31.27 -17.35
C ARG A 564 21.49 30.10 -17.73
N LEU A 565 21.66 28.95 -17.08
CA LEU A 565 20.84 27.76 -17.32
C LEU A 565 19.35 28.04 -17.05
N TYR A 566 19.04 28.71 -15.94
CA TYR A 566 17.65 29.04 -15.62
C TYR A 566 17.05 30.04 -16.63
N ALA A 567 17.83 31.01 -17.10
CA ALA A 567 17.39 31.94 -18.14
C ALA A 567 17.05 31.21 -19.44
N GLU A 568 17.93 30.30 -19.90
CA GLU A 568 17.70 29.47 -21.09
C GLU A 568 16.44 28.61 -20.96
N MET A 569 16.25 27.93 -19.83
CA MET A 569 15.05 27.13 -19.56
C MET A 569 13.77 27.97 -19.43
N THR A 570 13.90 29.22 -18.98
CA THR A 570 12.76 30.15 -18.91
C THR A 570 12.27 30.52 -20.29
N GLU A 571 13.18 30.79 -21.22
CA GLU A 571 12.83 31.09 -22.62
C GLU A 571 12.13 29.90 -23.29
N VAL A 572 12.52 28.66 -22.99
CA VAL A 572 11.82 27.46 -23.45
C VAL A 572 10.35 27.44 -22.98
N LEU A 573 10.08 27.78 -21.72
CA LEU A 573 8.71 27.83 -21.19
C LEU A 573 7.89 29.01 -21.74
N LEU A 574 8.53 30.15 -22.00
CA LEU A 574 7.89 31.30 -22.63
C LEU A 574 7.50 30.98 -24.08
N ASN A 575 8.43 30.41 -24.86
CA ASN A 575 8.21 30.08 -26.27
C ASN A 575 7.18 28.95 -26.46
N SER A 576 7.17 27.96 -25.57
CA SER A 576 6.16 26.89 -25.58
C SER A 576 4.80 27.32 -25.00
N GLY A 577 4.68 28.56 -24.51
CA GLY A 577 3.45 29.11 -23.97
C GLY A 577 3.05 28.58 -22.59
N HIS A 578 3.92 27.84 -21.89
CA HIS A 578 3.72 27.33 -20.53
C HIS A 578 4.02 28.37 -19.44
N ALA A 579 4.73 29.45 -19.78
CA ALA A 579 4.99 30.57 -18.89
C ALA A 579 4.66 31.91 -19.57
N TYR A 580 4.57 32.99 -18.77
CA TYR A 580 4.38 34.35 -19.27
C TYR A 580 4.99 35.39 -18.33
N ARG A 581 5.24 36.59 -18.86
CA ARG A 581 5.72 37.74 -18.09
C ARG A 581 4.57 38.44 -17.38
N CYS A 582 4.77 38.76 -16.10
CA CYS A 582 3.82 39.45 -15.26
C CYS A 582 4.42 40.77 -14.75
N PHE A 583 3.68 41.86 -14.92
CA PHE A 583 4.07 43.23 -14.56
C PHE A 583 3.27 43.76 -13.34
N CYS A 584 2.63 42.87 -12.57
CA CYS A 584 1.86 43.29 -11.39
C CYS A 584 2.80 43.74 -10.26
N SER A 585 2.56 44.93 -9.71
CA SER A 585 3.31 45.46 -8.56
C SER A 585 3.07 44.65 -7.27
N SER A 586 4.03 44.67 -6.35
CA SER A 586 3.93 44.06 -5.02
C SER A 586 2.77 44.65 -4.20
N GLU A 587 2.57 45.97 -4.26
CA GLU A 587 1.46 46.68 -3.62
C GLU A 587 0.10 46.12 -4.04
N ARG A 588 -0.10 45.90 -5.35
CA ARG A 588 -1.32 45.29 -5.88
C ARG A 588 -1.53 43.88 -5.32
N LEU A 589 -0.48 43.07 -5.30
CA LEU A 589 -0.55 41.70 -4.80
C LEU A 589 -0.88 41.67 -3.31
N GLU A 590 -0.39 42.63 -2.54
CA GLU A 590 -0.70 42.78 -1.11
C GLU A 590 -2.16 43.20 -0.89
N ILE A 591 -2.71 44.09 -1.73
CA ILE A 591 -4.14 44.43 -1.71
C ILE A 591 -5.01 43.19 -1.98
N LEU A 592 -4.66 42.40 -3.00
CA LEU A 592 -5.37 41.14 -3.29
C LEU A 592 -5.32 40.17 -2.10
N ARG A 593 -4.15 40.05 -1.46
CA ARG A 593 -3.95 39.19 -0.29
C ARG A 593 -4.82 39.63 0.89
N LYS A 594 -4.80 40.92 1.24
CA LYS A 594 -5.62 41.49 2.32
C LYS A 594 -7.13 41.34 2.05
N ASN A 595 -7.55 41.56 0.81
CA ASN A 595 -8.96 41.37 0.41
C ASN A 595 -9.40 39.91 0.53
N ALA A 596 -8.56 38.96 0.11
CA ALA A 596 -8.85 37.52 0.26
C ALA A 596 -8.94 37.13 1.75
N MET A 597 -7.99 37.56 2.58
CA MET A 597 -8.03 37.32 4.03
C MET A 597 -9.28 37.91 4.69
N ARG A 598 -9.67 39.14 4.33
CA ARG A 598 -10.89 39.80 4.85
C ARG A 598 -12.17 39.06 4.46
N THR A 599 -12.18 38.39 3.30
CA THR A 599 -13.35 37.67 2.78
C THR A 599 -13.31 36.16 3.09
N GLY A 600 -12.35 35.69 3.88
CA GLY A 600 -12.19 34.26 4.21
C GLY A 600 -11.78 33.38 3.02
N GLN A 601 -11.29 33.98 1.93
CA GLN A 601 -10.82 33.27 0.74
C GLN A 601 -9.32 33.00 0.80
N ILE A 602 -8.88 31.91 0.17
CA ILE A 602 -7.45 31.58 0.06
C ILE A 602 -6.77 32.62 -0.85
N PRO A 603 -5.73 33.34 -0.37
CA PRO A 603 -5.01 34.29 -1.20
C PRO A 603 -4.37 33.62 -2.42
N ARG A 604 -4.71 34.10 -3.62
CA ARG A 604 -4.12 33.61 -4.87
C ARG A 604 -3.88 34.73 -5.85
N TYR A 605 -2.93 34.51 -6.76
CA TYR A 605 -2.78 35.39 -7.91
C TYR A 605 -4.00 35.24 -8.84
N ASP A 606 -4.47 36.35 -9.39
CA ASP A 606 -5.70 36.43 -10.19
C ASP A 606 -5.45 36.21 -11.69
N ASN A 607 -4.24 35.77 -12.07
CA ASN A 607 -3.83 35.46 -13.44
C ASN A 607 -3.98 36.66 -14.41
N ARG A 608 -3.98 37.89 -13.90
CA ARG A 608 -4.24 39.12 -14.69
C ARG A 608 -3.38 39.24 -15.95
N CYS A 609 -2.08 38.92 -15.85
CA CYS A 609 -1.15 39.08 -16.96
C CYS A 609 -1.12 37.88 -17.93
N ARG A 610 -1.97 36.86 -17.74
CA ARG A 610 -1.91 35.59 -18.49
C ARG A 610 -2.25 35.75 -19.99
N ASN A 611 -3.06 36.74 -20.33
CA ASN A 611 -3.58 36.98 -21.69
C ASN A 611 -3.03 38.28 -22.34
N LEU A 612 -1.92 38.85 -21.83
CA LEU A 612 -1.28 40.00 -22.47
C LEU A 612 -0.78 39.62 -23.86
N SER A 613 -0.92 40.52 -24.83
CA SER A 613 -0.45 40.27 -26.20
C SER A 613 1.08 40.32 -26.26
N GLY A 614 1.67 39.63 -27.26
CA GLY A 614 3.12 39.66 -27.46
C GLY A 614 3.67 41.07 -27.74
N GLU A 615 2.88 41.93 -28.38
CA GLU A 615 3.22 43.33 -28.64
C GLU A 615 3.24 44.17 -27.35
N GLU A 616 2.23 43.99 -26.49
CA GLU A 616 2.13 44.68 -25.21
C GLU A 616 3.27 44.28 -24.27
N ILE A 617 3.63 42.99 -24.23
CA ILE A 617 4.77 42.50 -23.45
C ILE A 617 6.07 43.12 -23.96
N LYS A 618 6.31 43.14 -25.29
CA LYS A 618 7.51 43.73 -25.89
C LYS A 618 7.62 45.22 -25.60
N ALA A 619 6.51 45.96 -25.68
CA ALA A 619 6.48 47.39 -25.38
C ALA A 619 6.83 47.68 -23.91
N ARG A 620 6.22 46.97 -22.95
CA ARG A 620 6.50 47.13 -21.51
C ARG A 620 7.94 46.77 -21.14
N VAL A 621 8.48 45.69 -21.72
CA VAL A 621 9.89 45.31 -21.54
C VAL A 621 10.83 46.37 -22.12
N LYS A 622 10.53 46.91 -23.31
CA LYS A 622 11.31 48.00 -23.93
C LYS A 622 11.29 49.28 -23.09
N ASN A 623 10.18 49.54 -22.40
CA ASN A 623 10.03 50.67 -21.48
C ASN A 623 10.75 50.46 -20.14
N GLY A 624 11.42 49.33 -19.92
CA GLY A 624 12.16 49.04 -18.69
C GLY A 624 11.28 48.68 -17.50
N GLU A 625 10.01 48.30 -17.71
CA GLU A 625 9.14 47.87 -16.62
C GLU A 625 9.63 46.57 -15.98
N SER A 626 9.74 46.56 -14.66
CA SER A 626 10.11 45.35 -13.89
C SER A 626 9.05 44.26 -14.08
N SER A 627 9.50 43.03 -14.36
CA SER A 627 8.62 41.89 -14.58
C SER A 627 9.13 40.63 -13.90
N VAL A 628 8.20 39.74 -13.56
CA VAL A 628 8.48 38.37 -13.12
C VAL A 628 7.99 37.38 -14.16
N VAL A 629 8.51 36.16 -14.17
CA VAL A 629 7.96 35.09 -15.01
C VAL A 629 7.11 34.16 -14.16
N ARG A 630 5.87 33.93 -14.58
CA ARG A 630 4.92 33.02 -13.92
C ARG A 630 4.69 31.78 -14.78
N PHE A 631 4.57 30.64 -14.11
CA PHE A 631 4.18 29.38 -14.73
C PHE A 631 2.65 29.30 -14.82
N LYS A 632 2.12 28.96 -15.99
CA LYS A 632 0.67 28.75 -16.19
C LYS A 632 0.27 27.48 -15.46
N PHE A 633 -0.51 27.65 -14.41
CA PHE A 633 -0.82 26.59 -13.47
C PHE A 633 -2.33 26.37 -13.40
N ASP A 634 -2.81 25.48 -14.28
CA ASP A 634 -4.24 25.18 -14.35
C ASP A 634 -4.70 24.28 -13.21
N LYS A 635 -5.87 24.61 -12.66
CA LYS A 635 -6.56 23.81 -11.65
C LYS A 635 -6.85 22.43 -12.21
N GLN A 636 -6.15 21.44 -11.69
CA GLN A 636 -6.32 20.06 -12.08
C GLN A 636 -5.82 19.14 -10.96
N GLN A 637 -6.38 17.93 -10.93
CA GLN A 637 -5.86 16.88 -10.08
C GLN A 637 -4.54 16.37 -10.65
N VAL A 638 -3.53 16.28 -9.80
CA VAL A 638 -2.20 15.79 -10.16
C VAL A 638 -1.93 14.52 -9.37
N PHE A 639 -1.59 13.46 -10.10
CA PHE A 639 -1.27 12.15 -9.56
C PHE A 639 0.24 11.96 -9.57
N PHE A 640 0.80 11.44 -8.48
CA PHE A 640 2.18 11.02 -8.40
C PHE A 640 2.34 9.91 -7.37
N HIS A 641 3.35 9.07 -7.58
CA HIS A 641 3.70 7.99 -6.66
C HIS A 641 4.84 8.44 -5.75
N ASP A 642 4.67 8.25 -4.44
CA ASP A 642 5.72 8.38 -3.44
C ASP A 642 6.07 7.00 -2.88
N VAL A 643 7.35 6.70 -2.68
CA VAL A 643 7.78 5.38 -2.19
C VAL A 643 7.29 5.09 -0.76
N VAL A 644 7.17 6.13 0.09
CA VAL A 644 6.79 6.01 1.50
C VAL A 644 5.27 6.19 1.66
N TYR A 645 4.69 7.19 0.99
CA TYR A 645 3.26 7.54 1.12
C TYR A 645 2.36 6.95 0.03
N GLY A 646 2.91 6.15 -0.90
CA GLY A 646 2.16 5.48 -1.96
C GLY A 646 1.59 6.42 -3.02
N GLU A 647 0.48 6.01 -3.64
CA GLU A 647 -0.24 6.81 -4.63
C GLU A 647 -0.86 8.06 -3.99
N ASN A 648 -0.42 9.23 -4.43
CA ASN A 648 -0.92 10.52 -3.96
C ASN A 648 -1.65 11.24 -5.09
N SER A 649 -2.82 11.79 -4.77
CA SER A 649 -3.53 12.71 -5.65
C SER A 649 -3.83 14.01 -4.92
N GLN A 650 -3.44 15.13 -5.51
CA GLN A 650 -3.69 16.45 -4.93
C GLN A 650 -4.31 17.35 -5.99
N THR A 651 -5.38 18.03 -5.62
CA THR A 651 -5.98 19.10 -6.42
C THR A 651 -5.40 20.42 -5.95
N ILE A 652 -4.57 21.05 -6.77
CA ILE A 652 -4.02 22.36 -6.44
C ILE A 652 -4.94 23.43 -7.06
N ASP A 653 -5.53 24.26 -6.19
CA ASP A 653 -6.34 25.43 -6.55
C ASP A 653 -5.61 26.72 -6.18
N GLU A 654 -4.41 26.88 -6.76
CA GLU A 654 -3.58 28.06 -6.61
C GLU A 654 -3.52 28.85 -7.93
N GLY A 655 -3.24 30.15 -7.85
CA GLY A 655 -2.98 30.97 -9.04
C GLY A 655 -1.58 30.69 -9.63
N ASP A 656 -1.32 31.23 -10.83
CA ASP A 656 -0.06 31.06 -11.54
C ASP A 656 1.13 31.55 -10.68
N PHE A 657 2.02 30.65 -10.29
CA PHE A 657 3.12 30.95 -9.36
C PHE A 657 4.37 31.45 -10.08
N VAL A 658 5.21 32.20 -9.37
CA VAL A 658 6.45 32.78 -9.91
C VAL A 658 7.52 31.70 -10.05
N ILE A 659 8.18 31.66 -11.21
CA ILE A 659 9.35 30.80 -11.49
C ILE A 659 10.65 31.60 -11.59
N ILE A 660 10.60 32.84 -12.10
CA ILE A 660 11.71 33.79 -12.10
C ILE A 660 11.27 35.10 -11.45
N LYS A 661 12.03 35.58 -10.48
CA LYS A 661 11.83 36.86 -9.77
C LYS A 661 12.31 38.05 -10.62
N SER A 662 11.98 39.26 -10.19
CA SER A 662 12.36 40.50 -10.87
C SER A 662 13.87 40.78 -10.86
N ASP A 663 14.59 40.23 -9.87
CA ASP A 663 16.06 40.26 -9.79
C ASP A 663 16.75 39.27 -10.76
N GLY A 664 15.96 38.50 -11.51
CA GLY A 664 16.43 37.48 -12.45
C GLY A 664 16.95 36.21 -11.78
N PHE A 665 16.68 35.99 -10.49
CA PHE A 665 16.91 34.71 -9.82
C PHE A 665 15.67 33.81 -9.93
N PRO A 666 15.84 32.49 -10.07
CA PRO A 666 14.72 31.57 -10.03
C PRO A 666 14.11 31.46 -8.63
N THR A 667 12.87 30.98 -8.56
CA THR A 667 12.29 30.49 -7.30
C THR A 667 12.74 29.06 -7.03
N TYR A 668 12.62 28.62 -5.77
CA TYR A 668 12.91 27.24 -5.37
C TYR A 668 12.28 26.21 -6.31
N HIS A 669 11.00 26.36 -6.65
CA HIS A 669 10.31 25.35 -7.48
C HIS A 669 10.94 25.17 -8.86
N PHE A 670 11.42 26.25 -9.46
CA PHE A 670 12.00 26.22 -10.79
C PHE A 670 13.47 25.77 -10.77
N ALA A 671 14.28 26.33 -9.87
CA ALA A 671 15.68 25.95 -9.74
C ALA A 671 15.82 24.46 -9.38
N ASN A 672 15.00 23.98 -8.44
CA ASN A 672 15.06 22.60 -7.94
C ASN A 672 14.80 21.57 -9.06
N ILE A 673 13.80 21.78 -9.92
CA ILE A 673 13.50 20.82 -11.01
C ILE A 673 14.48 20.93 -12.18
N VAL A 674 14.96 22.15 -12.49
CA VAL A 674 15.95 22.35 -13.55
C VAL A 674 17.27 21.70 -13.16
N ASP A 675 17.69 21.84 -11.91
CA ASP A 675 18.92 21.21 -11.43
C ASP A 675 18.78 19.72 -11.16
N ASP A 676 17.63 19.25 -10.64
CA ASP A 676 17.40 17.81 -10.49
C ASP A 676 17.44 17.12 -11.86
N HIS A 677 16.90 17.75 -12.92
CA HIS A 677 17.06 17.25 -14.29
C HIS A 677 18.50 17.38 -14.80
N GLY A 678 19.11 18.57 -14.68
CA GLY A 678 20.44 18.87 -15.22
C GLY A 678 21.60 18.18 -14.49
N MET A 679 21.37 17.65 -13.29
CA MET A 679 22.32 16.80 -12.54
C MET A 679 21.93 15.33 -12.57
N GLU A 680 20.94 14.96 -13.39
CA GLU A 680 20.45 13.60 -13.62
C GLU A 680 20.03 12.88 -12.34
N ILE A 681 19.38 13.60 -11.41
CA ILE A 681 18.88 13.03 -10.16
C ILE A 681 17.79 12.01 -10.47
N SER A 682 17.98 10.77 -10.02
CA SER A 682 17.01 9.68 -10.24
C SER A 682 16.03 9.51 -9.08
N HIS A 683 16.46 9.82 -7.84
CA HIS A 683 15.59 9.77 -6.66
C HIS A 683 15.72 11.03 -5.82
N VAL A 684 14.58 11.62 -5.47
CA VAL A 684 14.47 12.79 -4.61
C VAL A 684 14.01 12.34 -3.22
N ILE A 685 14.98 12.23 -2.31
CA ILE A 685 14.74 11.94 -0.90
C ILE A 685 14.76 13.27 -0.12
N ARG A 686 13.62 13.65 0.47
CA ARG A 686 13.44 14.93 1.21
C ARG A 686 12.36 14.84 2.28
N GLY A 687 12.27 15.80 3.19
CA GLY A 687 11.22 15.80 4.23
C GLY A 687 9.80 15.97 3.67
N ALA A 688 8.82 15.38 4.37
CA ALA A 688 7.40 15.40 4.01
C ALA A 688 6.76 16.79 3.98
N GLU A 689 7.41 17.83 4.53
CA GLU A 689 6.97 19.22 4.37
C GLU A 689 6.93 19.68 2.91
N TRP A 690 7.67 19.00 2.02
CA TRP A 690 7.68 19.29 0.59
C TRP A 690 6.64 18.50 -0.21
N LEU A 691 5.94 17.55 0.41
CA LEU A 691 4.92 16.74 -0.24
C LEU A 691 3.80 17.59 -0.91
N PRO A 692 3.32 18.70 -0.32
CA PRO A 692 2.36 19.60 -0.98
C PRO A 692 2.92 20.35 -2.20
N SER A 693 4.25 20.44 -2.33
CA SER A 693 4.92 21.11 -3.46
C SER A 693 5.18 20.17 -4.63
N THR A 694 5.19 18.86 -4.40
CA THR A 694 5.46 17.83 -5.43
C THR A 694 4.58 17.96 -6.67
N PRO A 695 3.26 18.27 -6.58
CA PRO A 695 2.47 18.37 -7.79
C PRO A 695 2.80 19.61 -8.65
N LYS A 696 3.35 20.69 -8.05
CA LYS A 696 3.95 21.80 -8.82
C LYS A 696 5.18 21.34 -9.60
N HIS A 697 6.05 20.55 -8.95
CA HIS A 697 7.25 19.99 -9.57
C HIS A 697 6.88 19.05 -10.73
N VAL A 698 5.93 18.12 -10.53
CA VAL A 698 5.45 17.20 -11.58
C VAL A 698 4.90 17.97 -12.79
N LYS A 699 4.21 19.09 -12.59
CA LYS A 699 3.72 19.93 -13.69
C LYS A 699 4.84 20.65 -14.43
N LEU A 700 5.86 21.12 -13.72
CA LEU A 700 7.05 21.71 -14.34
C LEU A 700 7.79 20.67 -15.19
N TYR A 701 8.05 19.46 -14.67
CA TYR A 701 8.60 18.35 -15.45
C TYR A 701 7.78 18.07 -16.71
N LYS A 702 6.45 18.01 -16.58
CA LYS A 702 5.54 17.78 -17.71
C LYS A 702 5.62 18.90 -18.76
N ALA A 703 5.76 20.17 -18.36
CA ALA A 703 5.86 21.30 -19.27
C ALA A 703 7.15 21.27 -20.13
N PHE A 704 8.23 20.71 -19.59
CA PHE A 704 9.46 20.44 -20.33
C PHE A 704 9.47 19.09 -21.05
N ASN A 705 8.39 18.29 -20.94
CA ASN A 705 8.33 16.91 -21.41
C ASN A 705 9.45 16.02 -20.81
N TRP A 706 9.84 16.30 -19.57
CA TRP A 706 10.82 15.53 -18.82
C TRP A 706 10.15 14.45 -17.95
N THR A 707 10.90 13.39 -17.67
CA THR A 707 10.45 12.35 -16.72
C THR A 707 10.82 12.80 -15.30
N PRO A 708 9.86 12.90 -14.36
CA PRO A 708 10.17 13.26 -12.99
C PRO A 708 10.97 12.14 -12.29
N PRO A 709 11.85 12.47 -11.34
CA PRO A 709 12.53 11.48 -10.51
C PRO A 709 11.53 10.75 -9.60
N LYS A 710 11.97 9.64 -9.01
CA LYS A 710 11.17 8.97 -7.97
C LYS A 710 11.21 9.79 -6.69
N PHE A 711 10.05 10.00 -6.06
CA PHE A 711 9.96 10.76 -4.82
C PHE A 711 9.92 9.84 -3.61
N ILE A 712 10.69 10.20 -2.57
CA ILE A 712 10.76 9.52 -1.29
C ILE A 712 10.65 10.60 -0.21
N HIS A 713 9.46 10.80 0.35
CA HIS A 713 9.26 11.79 1.40
C HIS A 713 9.48 11.18 2.80
N LEU A 714 10.39 11.76 3.57
CA LEU A 714 10.72 11.33 4.94
C LEU A 714 9.75 11.94 5.95
N PRO A 715 9.23 11.17 6.94
CA PRO A 715 8.37 11.71 8.00
C PRO A 715 9.02 12.85 8.79
N LEU A 716 8.19 13.72 9.36
CA LEU A 716 8.66 14.89 10.08
C LEU A 716 9.32 14.50 11.40
N ILE A 717 10.20 15.37 11.89
CA ILE A 717 10.72 15.28 13.26
C ILE A 717 9.82 16.12 14.18
N THR A 718 9.32 15.49 15.24
CA THR A 718 8.44 16.07 16.26
C THR A 718 9.09 15.99 17.64
N ARG A 719 8.75 16.94 18.51
CA ARG A 719 9.28 17.01 19.87
C ARG A 719 8.68 15.92 20.77
N ASP A 720 7.37 15.75 20.69
CA ASP A 720 6.55 14.93 21.60
C ASP A 720 5.57 14.03 20.83
N GLY A 721 5.79 13.82 19.53
CA GLY A 721 4.87 13.10 18.65
C GLY A 721 3.77 13.98 18.04
N GLN A 722 3.60 15.23 18.46
CA GLN A 722 2.57 16.14 17.94
C GLN A 722 3.15 17.41 17.32
N LYS A 723 4.05 18.10 18.03
CA LYS A 723 4.60 19.38 17.58
C LYS A 723 5.86 19.17 16.75
N LYS A 724 5.86 19.69 15.52
CA LYS A 724 7.06 19.73 14.66
C LYS A 724 8.20 20.45 15.38
N LEU A 725 9.41 19.89 15.28
CA LEU A 725 10.61 20.50 15.83
C LEU A 725 10.86 21.87 15.17
N SER A 726 10.91 22.92 15.99
CA SER A 726 10.95 24.31 15.53
C SER A 726 12.39 24.79 15.37
N LYS A 727 12.63 25.61 14.34
CA LYS A 727 13.92 26.31 14.16
C LYS A 727 14.23 27.35 15.26
N ARG A 728 13.31 27.57 16.20
CA ARG A 728 13.52 28.44 17.36
C ARG A 728 14.19 27.70 18.54
N ASP A 729 14.16 26.38 18.53
CA ASP A 729 14.66 25.58 19.63
C ASP A 729 16.14 25.26 19.42
N ALA A 730 16.97 25.38 20.47
CA ALA A 730 18.41 25.15 20.35
C ALA A 730 18.73 23.69 19.98
N ASP A 731 17.97 22.75 20.54
CA ASP A 731 18.05 21.31 20.27
C ASP A 731 17.54 20.91 18.87
N ALA A 732 17.08 21.85 18.05
CA ALA A 732 16.73 21.60 16.66
C ALA A 732 17.95 21.49 15.73
N PHE A 733 19.13 21.92 16.20
CA PHE A 733 20.33 22.06 15.38
C PHE A 733 21.37 21.00 15.71
N VAL A 734 22.09 20.53 14.68
CA VAL A 734 23.14 19.51 14.83
C VAL A 734 24.23 19.95 15.80
N GLY A 735 24.62 21.23 15.76
CA GLY A 735 25.67 21.80 16.61
C GLY A 735 25.38 21.72 18.11
N TYR A 736 24.11 21.69 18.52
CA TYR A 736 23.74 21.49 19.93
C TYR A 736 24.20 20.10 20.41
N TYR A 737 24.01 19.07 19.58
CA TYR A 737 24.39 17.70 19.95
C TYR A 737 25.90 17.48 19.87
N THR A 738 26.57 18.06 18.87
CA THR A 738 28.01 17.85 18.68
C THR A 738 28.85 18.80 19.52
N ALA A 739 28.71 20.12 19.35
CA ALA A 739 29.58 21.10 19.99
C ALA A 739 29.21 21.35 21.46
N GLU A 740 27.93 21.53 21.77
CA GLU A 740 27.48 21.87 23.13
C GLU A 740 27.40 20.62 24.03
N LYS A 741 26.77 19.54 23.55
CA LYS A 741 26.62 18.29 24.33
C LYS A 741 27.76 17.30 24.16
N GLY A 742 28.46 17.30 23.03
CA GLY A 742 29.56 16.36 22.79
C GLY A 742 29.11 14.92 22.52
N TYR A 743 27.96 14.69 21.89
CA TYR A 743 27.61 13.36 21.39
C TYR A 743 28.49 12.99 20.18
N LEU A 744 28.97 11.75 20.14
CA LEU A 744 29.72 11.25 18.99
C LEU A 744 28.82 11.18 17.74
N PRO A 745 29.34 11.48 16.53
CA PRO A 745 28.54 11.49 15.31
C PRO A 745 27.76 10.20 15.06
N LEU A 746 28.37 9.05 15.34
CA LEU A 746 27.73 7.74 15.16
C LEU A 746 26.50 7.54 16.06
N ALA A 747 26.50 8.07 17.29
CA ALA A 747 25.36 8.03 18.19
C ALA A 747 24.17 8.79 17.62
N ILE A 748 24.44 9.99 17.09
CA ILE A 748 23.42 10.86 16.48
C ILE A 748 22.85 10.20 15.22
N LEU A 749 23.68 9.59 14.37
CA LEU A 749 23.19 8.87 13.19
C LEU A 749 22.27 7.69 13.58
N ASN A 750 22.66 6.88 14.56
CA ASN A 750 21.84 5.78 15.06
C ASN A 750 20.53 6.27 15.69
N PHE A 751 20.58 7.39 16.41
CA PHE A 751 19.39 8.04 16.93
C PHE A 751 18.40 8.42 15.81
N LEU A 752 18.89 9.01 14.72
CA LEU A 752 18.08 9.45 13.57
C LEU A 752 17.52 8.31 12.71
N LEU A 753 18.01 7.09 12.90
CA LEU A 753 17.45 5.88 12.28
C LEU A 753 16.24 5.33 13.03
N ARG A 754 15.92 5.77 14.26
CA ARG A 754 14.72 5.26 14.93
C ARG A 754 13.45 5.64 14.17
N ASN A 755 12.36 4.89 14.43
CA ASN A 755 11.02 5.16 13.90
C ASN A 755 10.98 5.36 12.37
N GLY A 756 10.99 4.25 11.63
CA GLY A 756 11.02 4.23 10.16
C GLY A 756 12.45 4.24 9.61
N SER A 757 13.30 3.36 10.15
CA SER A 757 14.75 3.31 9.93
C SER A 757 15.18 3.08 8.48
N GLY A 758 14.33 2.46 7.67
CA GLY A 758 14.78 1.93 6.39
C GLY A 758 15.86 0.85 6.56
N ILE A 759 16.03 0.26 7.75
CA ILE A 759 17.03 -0.76 8.04
C ILE A 759 16.35 -2.12 8.21
N ARG A 760 16.82 -3.13 7.48
CA ARG A 760 16.35 -4.52 7.61
C ARG A 760 16.70 -5.09 8.98
N ASN A 761 15.72 -5.75 9.61
CA ASN A 761 15.86 -6.34 10.95
C ASN A 761 16.41 -5.32 11.96
N PHE A 762 15.82 -4.13 11.98
CA PHE A 762 16.23 -3.07 12.90
C PHE A 762 15.93 -3.45 14.35
N GLU A 763 16.95 -3.44 15.18
CA GLU A 763 16.92 -3.75 16.60
C GLU A 763 17.07 -2.45 17.39
N VAL A 764 16.06 -2.12 18.20
CA VAL A 764 16.07 -0.91 19.00
C VAL A 764 17.15 -1.03 20.08
N GLY A 765 18.05 -0.05 20.14
CA GLY A 765 19.13 -0.03 21.12
C GLY A 765 20.39 -0.79 20.69
N LYS A 766 20.46 -1.35 19.49
CA LYS A 766 21.72 -1.78 18.88
C LYS A 766 22.43 -0.58 18.23
N LEU A 767 23.73 -0.44 18.48
CA LEU A 767 24.57 0.48 17.72
C LEU A 767 24.96 -0.15 16.39
N TYR A 768 24.57 0.48 15.28
CA TYR A 768 24.98 0.08 13.94
C TYR A 768 26.17 0.94 13.50
N SER A 769 27.17 0.31 12.90
CA SER A 769 28.20 1.02 12.15
C SER A 769 27.63 1.62 10.86
N LEU A 770 28.26 2.66 10.32
CA LEU A 770 27.82 3.26 9.05
C LEU A 770 27.83 2.23 7.90
N GLY A 771 28.78 1.28 7.90
CA GLY A 771 28.83 0.18 6.94
C GLY A 771 27.62 -0.76 7.04
N GLU A 772 27.26 -1.19 8.25
CA GLU A 772 26.04 -1.99 8.47
C GLU A 772 24.78 -1.24 8.08
N MET A 773 24.71 0.08 8.37
CA MET A 773 23.58 0.90 7.94
C MET A 773 23.42 0.87 6.43
N ILE A 774 24.51 1.03 5.67
CA ILE A 774 24.52 0.98 4.21
C ILE A 774 24.06 -0.39 3.73
N GLU A 775 24.66 -1.47 4.25
CA GLU A 775 24.36 -2.83 3.81
C GLU A 775 22.90 -3.24 4.09
N LYS A 776 22.33 -2.80 5.20
CA LYS A 776 20.98 -3.18 5.60
C LYS A 776 19.91 -2.20 5.14
N PHE A 777 20.29 -1.11 4.47
CA PHE A 777 19.34 -0.10 4.00
C PHE A 777 18.38 -0.65 2.94
N ASP A 778 17.10 -0.29 3.09
CA ASP A 778 15.97 -0.60 2.23
C ASP A 778 14.92 0.51 2.34
N GLU A 779 14.75 1.27 1.26
CA GLU A 779 13.84 2.43 1.20
C GLU A 779 12.37 2.07 1.44
N LYS A 780 11.99 0.80 1.26
CA LYS A 780 10.61 0.34 1.48
C LYS A 780 10.30 0.09 2.96
N LEU A 781 11.32 0.04 3.81
CA LEU A 781 11.18 -0.09 5.26
C LEU A 781 11.15 1.27 5.96
N ILE A 782 11.13 2.36 5.20
CA ILE A 782 10.89 3.69 5.74
C ILE A 782 9.41 3.76 6.15
N GLY A 783 9.17 3.97 7.44
CA GLY A 783 7.82 4.09 7.99
C GLY A 783 7.20 5.46 7.69
N THR A 784 5.87 5.56 7.81
CA THR A 784 5.12 6.82 7.61
C THR A 784 4.93 7.64 8.89
N ARG A 785 5.26 7.08 10.06
CA ARG A 785 5.11 7.75 11.36
C ARG A 785 6.19 8.80 11.56
N ASP A 786 5.79 9.95 12.11
CA ASP A 786 6.73 11.01 12.47
C ASP A 786 7.76 10.53 13.51
N PHE A 787 8.97 11.05 13.37
CA PHE A 787 10.08 10.76 14.26
C PHE A 787 9.95 11.60 15.53
N MET A 788 9.81 10.95 16.69
CA MET A 788 9.74 11.62 17.98
C MET A 788 11.14 11.74 18.59
N MET A 789 11.46 12.93 19.10
CA MET A 789 12.64 13.16 19.92
C MET A 789 12.50 12.42 21.25
N ASP A 790 13.41 11.49 21.53
CA ASP A 790 13.40 10.72 22.79
C ASP A 790 14.80 10.68 23.39
N LYS A 791 14.92 11.35 24.53
CA LYS A 791 16.19 11.59 25.23
C LYS A 791 16.83 10.30 25.71
N ALA A 792 16.04 9.37 26.25
CA ALA A 792 16.57 8.12 26.82
C ALA A 792 17.28 7.27 25.76
N SER A 793 16.71 7.21 24.54
CA SER A 793 17.38 6.51 23.44
C SER A 793 18.62 7.23 22.92
N LEU A 794 18.62 8.56 22.90
CA LEU A 794 19.82 9.33 22.52
C LEU A 794 20.96 9.09 23.53
N GLU A 795 20.66 9.14 24.82
CA GLU A 795 21.60 8.82 25.89
C GLU A 795 22.13 7.38 25.76
N ASN A 796 21.25 6.41 25.49
CA ASN A 796 21.66 5.03 25.25
C ASN A 796 22.60 4.88 24.05
N TYR A 797 22.31 5.52 22.91
CA TYR A 797 23.22 5.48 21.76
C TYR A 797 24.51 6.25 22.00
N GLY A 798 24.47 7.34 22.77
CA GLY A 798 25.66 8.07 23.21
C GLY A 798 26.62 7.17 23.97
N ARG A 799 26.09 6.45 24.96
CA ARG A 799 26.83 5.44 25.74
C ARG A 799 27.43 4.34 24.86
N LEU A 800 26.61 3.74 23.98
CA LEU A 800 27.08 2.66 23.11
C LEU A 800 28.17 3.13 22.15
N ALA A 801 28.00 4.32 21.56
CA ALA A 801 29.00 4.90 20.67
C ALA A 801 30.30 5.22 21.38
N PHE A 802 30.23 5.69 22.64
CA PHE A 802 31.43 5.93 23.45
C PHE A 802 32.21 4.63 23.69
N LYS A 803 31.51 3.53 24.03
CA LYS A 803 32.14 2.22 24.24
C LYS A 803 32.75 1.60 22.97
N ASP A 804 32.12 1.83 21.82
CA ASP A 804 32.56 1.29 20.52
C ASP A 804 33.67 2.12 19.84
N ALA A 805 33.77 3.41 20.19
CA ALA A 805 34.67 4.33 19.51
C ALA A 805 36.16 3.97 19.68
N PRO A 806 36.98 4.17 18.63
CA PRO A 806 38.43 4.04 18.73
C PRO A 806 38.99 4.99 19.78
N LYS A 807 39.95 4.51 20.59
CA LYS A 807 40.59 5.31 21.64
C LYS A 807 41.11 6.65 21.12
N SER A 808 41.83 6.66 19.99
CA SER A 808 42.40 7.89 19.41
C SER A 808 41.34 8.97 19.15
N LEU A 809 40.17 8.57 18.65
CA LEU A 809 39.05 9.48 18.41
C LEU A 809 38.52 10.06 19.73
N LEU A 810 38.42 9.24 20.77
CA LEU A 810 37.95 9.68 22.09
C LEU A 810 38.91 10.66 22.74
N LEU A 811 40.22 10.42 22.66
CA LEU A 811 41.24 11.32 23.21
C LEU A 811 41.13 12.73 22.60
N ASP A 812 41.08 12.80 21.27
CA ASP A 812 40.95 14.06 20.53
C ASP A 812 39.62 14.77 20.83
N ALA A 813 38.52 14.02 20.87
CA ALA A 813 37.19 14.56 21.12
C ALA A 813 37.04 15.11 22.55
N ILE A 814 37.51 14.36 23.56
CA ILE A 814 37.49 14.80 24.96
C ILE A 814 38.39 16.02 25.13
N GLY A 815 39.64 15.95 24.66
CA GLY A 815 40.59 17.05 24.78
C GLY A 815 40.05 18.34 24.19
N SER A 816 39.53 18.28 22.96
CA SER A 816 38.95 19.44 22.28
C SER A 816 37.70 19.98 22.98
N HIS A 817 36.82 19.08 23.46
CA HIS A 817 35.56 19.47 24.12
C HIS A 817 35.82 20.10 25.48
N VAL A 818 36.71 19.53 26.29
CA VAL A 818 37.08 20.07 27.61
C VAL A 818 37.82 21.39 27.45
N GLN A 819 38.81 21.48 26.54
CA GLN A 819 39.53 22.74 26.29
C GLN A 819 38.59 23.88 25.88
N SER A 820 37.56 23.59 25.08
CA SER A 820 36.61 24.59 24.61
C SER A 820 35.57 25.01 25.67
N ASN A 821 35.15 24.09 26.55
CA ASN A 821 34.03 24.30 27.47
C ASN A 821 34.45 24.40 28.95
N PHE A 822 35.72 24.15 29.27
CA PHE A 822 36.30 24.26 30.61
C PHE A 822 37.63 25.03 30.54
N PRO A 823 37.60 26.37 30.37
CA PRO A 823 38.79 27.18 30.06
C PRO A 823 39.84 27.21 31.16
N GLU A 824 39.44 26.92 32.39
CA GLU A 824 40.29 26.89 33.58
C GLU A 824 40.96 25.52 33.80
N VAL A 825 40.81 24.59 32.85
CA VAL A 825 41.45 23.27 32.94
C VAL A 825 42.97 23.41 33.02
N ASP A 826 43.59 22.63 33.88
CA ASP A 826 45.05 22.49 33.90
C ASP A 826 45.50 21.80 32.59
N PRO A 827 46.42 22.40 31.81
CA PRO A 827 46.96 21.81 30.58
C PRO A 827 47.51 20.39 30.77
N ASP A 828 48.02 20.05 31.96
CA ASP A 828 48.54 18.71 32.23
C ASP A 828 47.43 17.64 32.26
N LEU A 829 46.20 18.03 32.58
CA LEU A 829 45.02 17.14 32.54
C LEU A 829 44.51 16.92 31.10
N LEU A 830 44.95 17.73 30.14
CA LEU A 830 44.63 17.55 28.72
C LEU A 830 45.64 16.64 27.99
N LYS A 831 46.67 16.14 28.68
CA LYS A 831 47.64 15.20 28.08
C LYS A 831 46.95 13.87 27.72
N PRO A 832 47.31 13.25 26.57
CA PRO A 832 46.71 12.00 26.11
C PRO A 832 46.69 10.89 27.18
N ASP A 833 47.77 10.72 27.94
CA ASP A 833 47.90 9.70 28.98
C ASP A 833 46.87 9.89 30.11
N TYR A 834 46.57 11.14 30.49
CA TYR A 834 45.57 11.44 31.51
C TYR A 834 44.16 11.13 30.98
N ILE A 835 43.84 11.63 29.79
CA ILE A 835 42.53 11.41 29.15
C ILE A 835 42.30 9.90 28.92
N GLU A 836 43.34 9.13 28.60
CA GLU A 836 43.21 7.68 28.48
C GLU A 836 42.76 7.04 29.80
N ARG A 837 43.33 7.44 30.94
CA ARG A 837 42.86 6.95 32.26
C ARG A 837 41.40 7.31 32.50
N VAL A 838 40.97 8.52 32.12
CA VAL A 838 39.56 8.94 32.24
C VAL A 838 38.67 8.05 31.38
N VAL A 839 39.03 7.80 30.12
CA VAL A 839 38.29 6.90 29.21
C VAL A 839 38.19 5.49 29.77
N VAL A 840 39.29 4.95 30.30
CA VAL A 840 39.31 3.61 30.92
C VAL A 840 38.39 3.57 32.14
N PHE A 841 38.45 4.59 33.01
CA PHE A 841 37.57 4.69 34.17
C PHE A 841 36.09 4.70 33.77
N LEU A 842 35.72 5.58 32.83
CA LEU A 842 34.33 5.72 32.38
C LEU A 842 33.81 4.41 31.76
N ASN A 843 34.61 3.74 30.94
CA ASN A 843 34.22 2.48 30.31
C ASN A 843 34.04 1.33 31.30
N GLN A 844 34.83 1.30 32.38
CA GLN A 844 34.79 0.23 33.37
C GLN A 844 33.73 0.44 34.45
N ASN A 845 33.54 1.68 34.90
CA ASN A 845 32.82 1.96 36.13
C ASN A 845 31.50 2.73 35.91
N GLU A 846 31.37 3.46 34.81
CA GLU A 846 30.26 4.41 34.63
C GLU A 846 29.39 4.08 33.41
N GLU A 847 28.41 3.19 33.63
CA GLU A 847 27.50 2.77 32.58
C GLU A 847 26.48 3.84 32.16
N SER A 848 26.34 4.95 32.89
CA SER A 848 25.42 6.04 32.55
C SER A 848 26.03 7.08 31.61
N PHE A 849 27.36 7.12 31.46
CA PHE A 849 28.05 8.15 30.70
C PHE A 849 27.64 8.13 29.22
N SER A 850 27.11 9.25 28.73
CA SER A 850 26.46 9.30 27.41
C SER A 850 26.98 10.41 26.50
N CYS A 851 27.49 11.51 27.05
CA CYS A 851 27.96 12.66 26.27
C CYS A 851 29.08 13.44 26.97
N LEU A 852 29.95 14.09 26.18
CA LEU A 852 31.16 14.72 26.73
C LEU A 852 30.88 15.95 27.60
N SER A 853 29.71 16.60 27.47
CA SER A 853 29.36 17.74 28.32
C SER A 853 29.24 17.39 29.80
N GLU A 854 29.10 16.11 30.13
CA GLU A 854 29.13 15.64 31.52
C GLU A 854 30.52 15.81 32.17
N LEU A 855 31.59 15.90 31.36
CA LEU A 855 32.98 16.14 31.82
C LEU A 855 33.30 17.62 32.05
N SER A 856 32.50 18.54 31.52
CA SER A 856 32.70 19.99 31.65
C SER A 856 31.67 20.65 32.55
N SER A 857 30.42 20.18 32.49
CA SER A 857 29.26 20.82 33.15
C SER A 857 28.36 19.86 33.93
N GLY A 858 28.64 18.55 33.90
CA GLY A 858 27.82 17.54 34.58
C GLY A 858 28.53 16.85 35.75
N ASP A 859 28.07 15.64 36.05
CA ASP A 859 28.48 14.89 37.26
C ASP A 859 29.93 14.43 37.23
N PHE A 860 30.57 14.40 36.05
CA PHE A 860 31.95 13.97 35.85
C PHE A 860 32.95 15.11 35.70
N LYS A 861 32.53 16.37 35.97
CA LYS A 861 33.43 17.54 35.95
C LYS A 861 34.65 17.42 36.88
N PHE A 862 34.57 16.55 37.89
CA PHE A 862 35.62 16.34 38.88
C PHE A 862 36.91 15.75 38.30
N PHE A 863 36.87 15.15 37.10
CA PHE A 863 38.08 14.71 36.40
C PHE A 863 38.97 15.90 36.03
N PHE A 864 38.38 17.00 35.57
CA PHE A 864 39.11 18.14 35.04
C PHE A 864 39.10 19.36 35.96
N GLY A 865 38.38 19.30 37.08
CA GLY A 865 38.30 20.38 38.06
C GLY A 865 38.36 19.90 39.50
N ARG A 866 38.75 20.83 40.40
CA ARG A 866 38.74 20.66 41.86
C ARG A 866 37.56 21.42 42.49
N PRO A 867 37.10 21.04 43.70
CA PRO A 867 36.03 21.74 44.39
C PRO A 867 36.38 23.22 44.63
N LYS A 868 35.50 24.14 44.23
CA LYS A 868 35.77 25.59 44.36
C LYS A 868 35.27 26.19 45.67
N SER A 869 34.31 25.57 46.34
CA SER A 869 33.68 26.08 47.57
C SER A 869 33.27 24.95 48.50
N ALA A 870 33.23 25.20 49.81
CA ALA A 870 32.67 24.29 50.80
C ALA A 870 31.12 24.32 50.87
N ALA A 871 30.45 25.14 50.04
CA ALA A 871 29.00 25.34 50.11
C ALA A 871 28.19 24.03 49.98
N THR A 872 28.55 23.15 49.05
CA THR A 872 27.88 21.85 48.85
C THR A 872 27.97 20.97 50.09
N LEU A 873 29.15 20.92 50.71
CA LEU A 873 29.43 20.12 51.90
C LEU A 873 28.59 20.61 53.10
N LEU A 874 28.55 21.93 53.30
CA LEU A 874 27.86 22.60 54.40
C LEU A 874 26.32 22.55 54.30
N GLN A 875 25.75 22.16 53.15
CA GLN A 875 24.30 21.93 53.04
C GLN A 875 23.82 20.74 53.88
N LYS A 876 24.69 19.75 54.13
CA LYS A 876 24.31 18.51 54.84
C LYS A 876 25.03 18.31 56.17
N PHE A 877 26.20 18.90 56.36
CA PHE A 877 27.04 18.64 57.52
C PHE A 877 27.50 19.95 58.17
N PRO A 878 27.45 20.05 59.51
CA PRO A 878 28.00 21.20 60.24
C PRO A 878 29.50 21.43 59.98
N THR A 879 29.93 22.69 60.02
CA THR A 879 31.33 23.09 59.73
C THR A 879 32.33 22.42 60.68
N ASP A 880 32.03 22.35 61.98
CA ASP A 880 32.85 21.75 63.02
C ASP A 880 33.09 20.25 62.78
N VAL A 881 32.03 19.52 62.39
CA VAL A 881 32.12 18.09 62.06
C VAL A 881 32.97 17.88 60.81
N CYS A 882 32.79 18.70 59.77
CA CYS A 882 33.57 18.63 58.54
C CYS A 882 35.06 18.90 58.78
N VAL A 883 35.37 19.95 59.55
CA VAL A 883 36.74 20.32 59.94
C VAL A 883 37.41 19.17 60.72
N GLN A 884 36.73 18.64 61.74
CA GLN A 884 37.23 17.54 62.55
C GLN A 884 37.52 16.29 61.70
N VAL A 885 36.62 15.94 60.79
CA VAL A 885 36.78 14.77 59.90
C VAL A 885 37.96 14.96 58.96
N LEU A 886 38.08 16.12 58.31
CA LEU A 886 39.16 16.39 57.35
C LEU A 886 40.54 16.46 58.02
N ASP A 887 40.66 17.09 59.19
CA ASP A 887 41.93 17.14 59.94
C ASP A 887 42.39 15.74 60.34
N ARG A 888 41.46 14.89 60.78
CA ARG A 888 41.78 13.50 61.16
C ARG A 888 42.10 12.63 59.95
N LEU A 889 41.47 12.84 58.81
CA LEU A 889 41.79 12.14 57.55
C LEU A 889 43.18 12.52 57.04
N LEU A 890 43.55 13.80 57.08
CA LEU A 890 44.85 14.29 56.62
C LEU A 890 46.00 13.77 57.50
N ALA A 891 45.74 13.51 58.78
CA ALA A 891 46.70 12.94 59.73
C ALA A 891 46.93 11.42 59.58
N LEU A 892 46.15 10.71 58.78
CA LEU A 892 46.35 9.27 58.54
C LEU A 892 47.60 9.04 57.69
N GLU A 893 48.32 7.95 57.95
CA GLU A 893 49.48 7.52 57.13
C GLU A 893 49.04 7.12 55.72
N LYS A 894 47.87 6.46 55.59
CA LYS A 894 47.29 6.05 54.31
C LYS A 894 45.78 6.30 54.28
N ILE A 895 45.31 6.89 53.18
CA ILE A 895 43.88 7.17 52.95
C ILE A 895 43.30 6.09 52.03
N ASP A 896 42.53 5.16 52.60
CA ASP A 896 41.80 4.13 51.86
C ASP A 896 40.44 3.84 52.50
N LEU A 897 39.64 2.97 51.87
CA LEU A 897 38.30 2.68 52.34
C LEU A 897 38.28 2.04 53.74
N SER A 898 39.30 1.27 54.11
CA SER A 898 39.43 0.69 55.44
C SER A 898 39.72 1.76 56.49
N SER A 899 40.66 2.66 56.24
CA SER A 899 41.02 3.72 57.18
C SER A 899 39.86 4.71 57.39
N VAL A 900 39.11 5.03 56.33
CA VAL A 900 37.87 5.83 56.38
C VAL A 900 36.79 5.15 57.24
N LYS A 901 36.60 3.83 57.14
CA LYS A 901 35.61 3.08 57.94
C LYS A 901 36.01 2.98 59.41
N THR A 902 37.30 2.81 59.70
CA THR A 902 37.83 2.80 61.08
C THR A 902 37.65 4.17 61.72
N LEU A 903 38.02 5.24 61.01
CA LEU A 903 37.86 6.61 61.50
C LEU A 903 36.39 6.96 61.79
N ALA A 904 35.44 6.44 61.02
CA ALA A 904 34.02 6.64 61.29
C ALA A 904 33.60 6.06 62.65
N LYS A 905 34.15 4.90 63.03
CA LYS A 905 33.91 4.30 64.35
C LYS A 905 34.55 5.15 65.46
N ASP A 906 35.78 5.60 65.25
CA ASP A 906 36.53 6.39 66.24
C ASP A 906 35.87 7.75 66.53
N LEU A 907 35.26 8.37 65.51
CA LEU A 907 34.51 9.62 65.65
C LEU A 907 33.03 9.42 66.02
N ASN A 908 32.59 8.18 66.25
CA ASN A 908 31.19 7.81 66.51
C ASN A 908 30.21 8.36 65.45
N LEU A 909 30.63 8.39 64.18
CA LEU A 909 29.84 8.83 63.04
C LEU A 909 29.32 7.63 62.24
N LYS A 910 28.13 7.75 61.66
CA LYS A 910 27.65 6.75 60.68
C LYS A 910 28.64 6.68 59.51
N PRO A 911 29.10 5.48 59.08
CA PRO A 911 30.03 5.36 57.95
C PRO A 911 29.58 6.07 56.68
N ALA A 912 28.27 6.07 56.39
CA ALA A 912 27.71 6.78 55.25
C ALA A 912 27.93 8.31 55.30
N ASN A 913 27.92 8.90 56.50
CA ASN A 913 28.11 10.35 56.67
C ASN A 913 29.57 10.71 56.42
N LEU A 914 30.51 9.98 57.01
CA LEU A 914 31.94 10.23 56.81
C LEU A 914 32.33 10.01 55.34
N MET A 915 31.84 8.92 54.71
CA MET A 915 32.04 8.70 53.28
C MET A 915 31.43 9.81 52.42
N GLY A 916 30.29 10.37 52.84
CA GLY A 916 29.66 11.52 52.19
C GLY A 916 30.52 12.79 52.27
N ILE A 917 31.12 13.06 53.43
CA ILE A 917 32.07 14.17 53.63
C ILE A 917 33.30 13.98 52.74
N VAL A 918 33.91 12.80 52.75
CA VAL A 918 35.07 12.47 51.90
C VAL A 918 34.72 12.63 50.42
N ARG A 919 33.62 12.05 49.95
CA ARG A 919 33.20 12.14 48.55
C ARG A 919 33.01 13.59 48.12
N CYS A 920 32.24 14.36 48.89
CA CYS A 920 31.98 15.75 48.57
C CYS A 920 33.28 16.59 48.58
N SER A 921 34.22 16.26 49.46
CA SER A 921 35.53 16.91 49.50
C SER A 921 36.44 16.55 48.32
N LEU A 922 36.27 15.37 47.71
CA LEU A 922 37.04 14.95 46.54
C LEU A 922 36.43 15.45 45.22
N ILE A 923 35.10 15.41 45.08
CA ILE A 923 34.42 15.62 43.79
C ILE A 923 33.33 16.70 43.80
N ASP A 924 33.15 17.45 44.90
CA ASP A 924 32.12 18.49 45.05
C ASP A 924 30.68 17.97 44.83
N SER A 925 30.44 16.71 45.17
CA SER A 925 29.12 16.07 45.10
C SER A 925 28.97 14.95 46.12
N PHE A 926 27.74 14.74 46.60
CA PHE A 926 27.40 13.58 47.43
C PHE A 926 27.06 12.33 46.61
N GLN A 927 26.81 12.50 45.31
CA GLN A 927 26.54 11.45 44.34
C GLN A 927 27.74 11.31 43.39
N GLY A 928 28.05 10.08 42.98
CA GLY A 928 29.20 9.79 42.14
C GLY A 928 29.76 8.40 42.43
N PRO A 929 30.93 8.06 41.84
CA PRO A 929 31.50 6.73 41.95
C PRO A 929 31.75 6.30 43.41
N PRO A 930 31.83 4.98 43.68
CA PRO A 930 32.36 4.44 44.93
C PRO A 930 33.70 5.07 45.33
N LEU A 931 33.90 5.33 46.62
CA LEU A 931 35.15 5.95 47.11
C LEU A 931 36.39 5.12 46.78
N SER A 932 36.27 3.78 46.73
CA SER A 932 37.35 2.90 46.31
C SER A 932 37.84 3.18 44.89
N GLU A 933 36.93 3.52 43.98
CA GLU A 933 37.25 3.85 42.61
C GLU A 933 37.84 5.26 42.51
N LEU A 934 37.30 6.22 43.27
CA LEU A 934 37.87 7.56 43.36
C LEU A 934 39.31 7.55 43.91
N PHE A 935 39.58 6.78 44.97
CA PHE A 935 40.94 6.59 45.50
C PHE A 935 41.84 5.79 44.56
N GLY A 936 41.29 4.90 43.74
CA GLY A 936 42.05 4.17 42.73
C GLY A 936 42.45 5.05 41.54
N PHE A 937 41.56 5.98 41.15
CA PHE A 937 41.77 6.90 40.04
C PHE A 937 42.65 8.09 40.43
N PHE A 938 42.31 8.77 41.53
CA PHE A 938 43.10 9.86 42.07
C PHE A 938 44.23 9.25 42.90
N SER A 939 45.48 9.51 42.51
CA SER A 939 46.65 9.17 43.34
C SER A 939 46.47 9.69 44.77
N GLU A 940 47.07 9.04 45.76
CA GLU A 940 46.98 9.49 47.16
C GLU A 940 47.37 10.96 47.34
N GLU A 941 48.37 11.43 46.60
CA GLU A 941 48.80 12.83 46.58
C GLU A 941 47.65 13.77 46.16
N GLU A 942 47.03 13.52 45.00
CA GLU A 942 45.87 14.30 44.53
C GLU A 942 44.68 14.22 45.49
N CYS A 943 44.41 13.08 46.12
CA CYS A 943 43.38 12.98 47.16
C CYS A 943 43.68 13.90 48.34
N ARG A 944 44.93 13.89 48.85
CA ARG A 944 45.36 14.75 49.97
C ARG A 944 45.29 16.23 49.59
N THR A 945 45.70 16.59 48.38
CA THR A 945 45.58 17.95 47.85
C THR A 945 44.13 18.42 47.87
N ARG A 946 43.20 17.63 47.33
CA ARG A 946 41.76 17.97 47.31
C ARG A 946 41.16 18.11 48.71
N LEU A 947 41.50 17.21 49.63
CA LEU A 947 41.05 17.27 51.03
C LEU A 947 41.60 18.51 51.76
N THR A 948 42.87 18.85 51.51
CA THR A 948 43.52 20.03 52.08
C THR A 948 42.88 21.32 51.55
N GLU A 949 42.66 21.41 50.24
CA GLU A 949 41.97 22.55 49.63
C GLU A 949 40.54 22.72 50.19
N MET A 950 39.80 21.63 50.35
CA MET A 950 38.47 21.67 50.96
C MET A 950 38.54 22.11 52.44
N ARG A 951 39.54 21.66 53.18
CA ARG A 951 39.76 22.05 54.57
C ARG A 951 40.06 23.55 54.71
N MET A 952 40.87 24.12 53.82
CA MET A 952 41.14 25.56 53.75
C MET A 952 39.87 26.34 53.42
N LYS A 953 39.05 25.86 52.47
CA LYS A 953 37.78 26.50 52.08
C LYS A 953 36.72 26.51 53.20
N LEU A 954 36.85 25.64 54.19
CA LEU A 954 36.03 25.67 55.40
C LEU A 954 36.49 26.73 56.41
N GLU A 955 37.72 27.22 56.33
CA GLU A 955 38.25 28.32 57.17
C GLU A 955 37.89 29.70 56.62
N GLU A 956 37.67 29.80 55.31
CA GLU A 956 37.25 31.03 54.64
C GLU A 956 35.78 31.42 54.89
N LYS A 957 35.02 30.57 55.60
CA LYS A 957 33.59 30.76 55.93
C LYS A 957 33.36 30.68 57.43
#